data_AF-A0A2D9E9E5-F1
#
_entry.id   AF-A0A2D9E9E5-F1
#
_cell.length_a   1.000
_cell.length_b   1.000
_cell.length_c   1.000
_cell.angle_alpha   90.00
_cell.angle_beta   90.00
_cell.angle_gamma   90.00
#
_symmetry.space_group_name_H-M   'P 1'
#
loop_
_entity.id
_entity.type
_entity.pdbx_description
1 polymer ?
#
loop_
_entity_poly.entity_id
_entity_poly.type
_entity_poly.pdbx_seq_one_letter_code
_entity_poly.pdbx_strand_id
1 'polypeptide(L)'
;MRLILTALACLINITYVAQCDVYYVTSNASENGLGTQDSPFTLTKAFQEQTENLTIKIAIGNYEMSNSIEITANNLYIEGGYNSEDWSKNSQGGANTIITRTNCCYSTDINQNKFLSAFHAININGFEIHDLSIITENIGGTFWGHQATNYGIYLNGCLDYHIIRTSISTGNGGYGMDGYNGLDGQNGQSGQGGSGGSCNENTGGSGGNGGIGGNSGGAGGQGGYGVENGSYGSNGAGNYYGYSGSGGSGGGGGNGQNGGNGGQGNTGQNGYNGNIGQLGEYYVLGSQGAPGGSGQAGSGGGGGGGGGGQSGWLVLDGTGNGGGGGGGGGNGGNGGGGGTAGGGSFGIYATNNGNYEILDCKINSGEGGQGGQGGQGGQGGQGGQGGAGGTTCLSEVGRGGNGGWGGDGGDGGDGGDGQNGHSFDIVINGIGQDYEDFESLFEQPEVIIYNPACTHLDVIFSSADAYWFDLGEGAETEGLIIENQLATTYSSIGKKDIDKSPYIYNDLIRIICESEFIIQEANACNEFTWINDETYFESGEYEYHEYNEDICPTIYQLNLNIDCPDTWDCFNHECINPENGSGLYETLEDCQNNCNNCNSEYQSGYDAGIASVDITIDNQEAFAAGVASVQCPDCNDDCPGDLDGDYVVATSDLLIFLGQFGNLCDISGCEDADGDGICDDEDNCPFVYNIDQADQDDDGIGDACDGCLVDSDCDDGDPNTVDFCENGECVHY
;
A
#
# COMPACT_ATOMS: atom_id res chain seq x y z
N MET A 1 42.39 -7.56 -25.03
CA MET A 1 42.25 -6.98 -23.68
C MET A 1 41.28 -5.80 -23.83
N ARG A 2 39.96 -6.02 -23.84
CA ARG A 2 39.01 -6.19 -22.72
C ARG A 2 38.91 -4.93 -21.81
N LEU A 3 37.65 -4.46 -21.65
CA LEU A 3 37.03 -3.57 -20.65
C LEU A 3 36.94 -2.04 -20.94
N ILE A 4 35.81 -1.31 -20.72
CA ILE A 4 34.39 -1.62 -20.42
C ILE A 4 33.56 -0.30 -20.47
N LEU A 5 32.31 -0.37 -21.00
CA LEU A 5 31.06 0.33 -20.61
C LEU A 5 31.07 1.69 -19.86
N THR A 6 30.30 2.67 -20.35
CA THR A 6 29.22 3.34 -19.60
C THR A 6 28.29 4.09 -20.55
N ALA A 7 27.00 3.72 -20.49
CA ALA A 7 25.89 4.24 -21.27
C ALA A 7 25.56 5.71 -20.97
N LEU A 8 25.23 6.46 -22.01
CA LEU A 8 24.65 7.79 -21.94
C LEU A 8 23.24 7.70 -22.54
N ALA A 9 22.26 7.31 -21.74
CA ALA A 9 20.84 7.46 -22.08
C ALA A 9 20.46 8.92 -21.79
N CYS A 10 20.14 9.71 -22.83
CA CYS A 10 19.51 11.01 -22.65
C CYS A 10 18.75 11.47 -23.91
N LEU A 11 17.42 11.47 -23.77
CA LEU A 11 16.44 12.39 -24.36
C LEU A 11 16.22 12.37 -25.88
N ILE A 12 15.24 11.56 -26.29
CA ILE A 12 14.31 11.94 -27.36
C ILE A 12 12.91 12.03 -26.71
N ASN A 13 12.34 13.24 -26.71
CA ASN A 13 10.93 13.46 -26.40
C ASN A 13 10.12 12.99 -27.62
N ILE A 14 9.61 11.76 -27.56
CA ILE A 14 8.50 11.33 -28.39
C ILE A 14 7.25 11.49 -27.51
N THR A 15 6.30 12.28 -27.98
CA THR A 15 4.95 12.33 -27.41
C THR A 15 4.28 10.98 -27.67
N TYR A 16 4.30 10.10 -26.68
CA TYR A 16 3.55 8.84 -26.69
C TYR A 16 2.05 9.13 -26.62
N VAL A 17 1.29 8.56 -27.55
CA VAL A 17 -0.14 8.32 -27.38
C VAL A 17 -0.27 7.01 -26.60
N ALA A 18 -1.14 6.99 -25.60
CA ALA A 18 -1.19 6.01 -24.52
C ALA A 18 -1.24 4.54 -25.00
N GLN A 19 -0.19 3.79 -24.68
CA GLN A 19 -0.23 2.33 -24.64
C GLN A 19 -0.92 1.93 -23.33
N CYS A 20 -1.94 1.06 -23.42
CA CYS A 20 -2.55 0.44 -22.24
C CYS A 20 -1.64 -0.71 -21.81
N ASP A 21 -0.60 -0.42 -21.04
CA ASP A 21 0.22 -1.48 -20.45
C ASP A 21 -0.65 -2.32 -19.50
N VAL A 22 -0.43 -3.63 -19.48
CA VAL A 22 -1.12 -4.56 -18.58
C VAL A 22 -0.09 -5.31 -17.75
N TYR A 23 -0.19 -5.19 -16.43
CA TYR A 23 0.58 -6.00 -15.49
C TYR A 23 -0.28 -7.10 -14.89
N TYR A 24 0.23 -8.31 -15.00
CA TYR A 24 -0.35 -9.51 -14.41
C TYR A 24 0.32 -9.80 -13.07
N VAL A 25 -0.46 -9.96 -12.00
CA VAL A 25 0.03 -10.12 -10.62
C VAL A 25 -0.52 -11.38 -9.98
N THR A 26 0.34 -12.18 -9.34
CA THR A 26 -0.07 -13.36 -8.55
C THR A 26 0.70 -13.47 -7.23
N SER A 27 0.10 -14.09 -6.22
CA SER A 27 0.71 -14.25 -4.88
C SER A 27 1.94 -15.18 -4.88
N ASN A 28 2.07 -16.03 -5.91
CA ASN A 28 3.16 -16.99 -6.06
C ASN A 28 4.24 -16.54 -7.06
N ALA A 29 4.17 -15.28 -7.51
CA ALA A 29 5.09 -14.74 -8.51
C ALA A 29 6.55 -14.70 -8.02
N SER A 30 7.47 -14.81 -8.97
CA SER A 30 8.89 -14.57 -8.74
C SER A 30 9.18 -13.08 -8.59
N GLU A 31 10.13 -12.71 -7.74
CA GLU A 31 10.64 -11.33 -7.66
C GLU A 31 11.24 -10.85 -9.01
N ASN A 32 11.66 -11.78 -9.86
CA ASN A 32 12.17 -11.51 -11.21
C ASN A 32 11.09 -11.64 -12.31
N GLY A 33 9.81 -11.70 -11.97
CA GLY A 33 8.72 -11.71 -12.97
C GLY A 33 8.83 -10.52 -13.93
N LEU A 34 8.25 -10.63 -15.12
CA LEU A 34 8.26 -9.60 -16.17
C LEU A 34 6.93 -8.84 -16.31
N GLY A 35 5.90 -9.24 -15.55
CA GLY A 35 4.58 -8.60 -15.57
C GLY A 35 3.64 -9.16 -16.64
N THR A 36 4.02 -10.22 -17.36
CA THR A 36 3.21 -10.90 -18.38
C THR A 36 2.37 -12.03 -17.77
N GLN A 37 1.42 -12.59 -18.53
CA GLN A 37 0.61 -13.73 -18.08
C GLN A 37 1.47 -14.94 -17.67
N ASP A 38 2.52 -15.25 -18.45
CA ASP A 38 3.44 -16.36 -18.19
C ASP A 38 4.51 -16.05 -17.12
N SER A 39 4.78 -14.77 -16.89
CA SER A 39 5.79 -14.29 -15.95
C SER A 39 5.25 -13.14 -15.09
N PRO A 40 4.24 -13.40 -14.25
CA PRO A 40 3.54 -12.35 -13.51
C PRO A 40 4.44 -11.69 -12.45
N PHE A 41 4.12 -10.45 -12.10
CA PHE A 41 4.77 -9.72 -11.02
C PHE A 41 4.26 -10.14 -9.63
N THR A 42 5.09 -9.90 -8.61
CA THR A 42 4.59 -9.78 -7.24
C THR A 42 3.85 -8.46 -7.08
N LEU A 43 2.90 -8.39 -6.15
CA LEU A 43 2.12 -7.17 -5.89
C LEU A 43 3.03 -5.96 -5.61
N THR A 44 4.05 -6.12 -4.76
CA THR A 44 5.02 -5.07 -4.44
C THR A 44 5.74 -4.57 -5.69
N LYS A 45 6.15 -5.47 -6.59
CA LYS A 45 6.89 -5.09 -7.79
C LYS A 45 6.03 -4.32 -8.78
N ALA A 46 4.78 -4.74 -8.99
CA ALA A 46 3.84 -4.06 -9.88
C ALA A 46 3.64 -2.58 -9.48
N PHE A 47 3.55 -2.29 -8.17
CA PHE A 47 3.45 -0.91 -7.68
C PHE A 47 4.79 -0.16 -7.60
N GLN A 48 5.93 -0.84 -7.65
CA GLN A 48 7.23 -0.19 -7.76
C GLN A 48 7.55 0.24 -9.20
N GLU A 49 7.06 -0.52 -10.19
CA GLU A 49 7.31 -0.30 -11.61
C GLU A 49 6.13 0.38 -12.34
N GLN A 50 5.12 0.85 -11.60
CA GLN A 50 3.92 1.47 -12.18
C GLN A 50 4.23 2.67 -13.10
N THR A 51 3.53 2.71 -14.24
CA THR A 51 3.55 3.78 -15.25
C THR A 51 2.17 4.42 -15.37
N GLU A 52 2.07 5.56 -16.08
CA GLU A 52 0.76 6.19 -16.33
C GLU A 52 -0.04 5.37 -17.36
N ASN A 53 -1.37 5.35 -17.22
CA ASN A 53 -2.30 4.60 -18.10
C ASN A 53 -2.14 3.07 -18.03
N LEU A 54 -1.70 2.56 -16.89
CA LEU A 54 -1.45 1.14 -16.64
C LEU A 54 -2.69 0.42 -16.08
N THR A 55 -2.92 -0.81 -16.51
CA THR A 55 -3.89 -1.74 -15.92
C THR A 55 -3.17 -2.83 -15.15
N ILE A 56 -3.49 -3.02 -13.87
CA ILE A 56 -2.93 -4.07 -13.01
C ILE A 56 -4.03 -5.10 -12.74
N LYS A 57 -3.90 -6.28 -13.36
CA LYS A 57 -4.79 -7.44 -13.17
C LYS A 57 -4.21 -8.34 -12.08
N ILE A 58 -4.93 -8.50 -10.98
CA ILE A 58 -4.47 -9.22 -9.79
C ILE A 58 -5.25 -10.52 -9.64
N ALA A 59 -4.52 -11.64 -9.68
CA ALA A 59 -5.09 -12.96 -9.51
C ALA A 59 -5.68 -13.16 -8.11
N ILE A 60 -6.70 -14.00 -8.02
CA ILE A 60 -7.32 -14.46 -6.77
C ILE A 60 -6.25 -15.10 -5.90
N GLY A 61 -6.18 -14.67 -4.64
CA GLY A 61 -5.12 -15.10 -3.74
C GLY A 61 -5.02 -14.23 -2.50
N ASN A 62 -4.10 -14.61 -1.61
CA ASN A 62 -3.79 -13.84 -0.41
C ASN A 62 -2.44 -13.15 -0.58
N TYR A 63 -2.43 -11.83 -0.43
CA TYR A 63 -1.27 -10.97 -0.58
C TYR A 63 -0.99 -10.29 0.75
N GLU A 64 0.07 -10.69 1.43
CA GLU A 64 0.50 -10.03 2.66
C GLU A 64 1.53 -8.95 2.37
N MET A 65 1.34 -7.77 2.97
CA MET A 65 2.21 -6.63 2.76
C MET A 65 2.66 -6.00 4.06
N SER A 66 3.97 -5.80 4.16
CA SER A 66 4.60 -5.12 5.27
C SER A 66 4.70 -3.61 5.09
N ASN A 67 4.50 -3.09 3.89
CA ASN A 67 4.48 -1.65 3.58
C ASN A 67 3.15 -1.27 2.93
N SER A 68 2.86 0.03 2.90
CA SER A 68 1.72 0.56 2.15
C SER A 68 1.93 0.35 0.65
N ILE A 69 0.85 0.07 -0.09
CA ILE A 69 0.82 0.24 -1.54
C ILE A 69 0.73 1.73 -1.81
N GLU A 70 1.76 2.28 -2.42
CA GLU A 70 1.80 3.67 -2.85
C GLU A 70 1.34 3.73 -4.31
N ILE A 71 0.27 4.48 -4.58
CA ILE A 71 -0.13 4.83 -5.95
C ILE A 71 0.61 6.13 -6.29
N THR A 72 1.46 6.06 -7.30
CA THR A 72 2.34 7.16 -7.71
C THR A 72 2.16 7.58 -9.16
N ALA A 73 1.43 6.82 -9.97
CA ALA A 73 1.13 7.11 -11.37
C ALA A 73 -0.35 7.50 -11.56
N ASN A 74 -0.61 8.34 -12.55
CA ASN A 74 -1.97 8.73 -12.95
C ASN A 74 -2.61 7.67 -13.84
N ASN A 75 -3.94 7.67 -13.92
CA ASN A 75 -4.69 6.81 -14.84
C ASN A 75 -4.43 5.30 -14.59
N LEU A 76 -4.34 4.90 -13.32
CA LEU A 76 -4.03 3.52 -12.92
C LEU A 76 -5.31 2.74 -12.64
N TYR A 77 -5.43 1.54 -13.21
CA TYR A 77 -6.61 0.69 -13.03
C TYR A 77 -6.21 -0.60 -12.32
N ILE A 78 -6.67 -0.79 -11.09
CA ILE A 78 -6.24 -1.90 -10.22
C ILE A 78 -7.44 -2.83 -10.03
N GLU A 79 -7.34 -4.06 -10.50
CA GLU A 79 -8.50 -4.95 -10.62
C GLU A 79 -8.18 -6.36 -10.11
N GLY A 80 -9.01 -6.86 -9.19
CA GLY A 80 -8.93 -8.22 -8.65
C GLY A 80 -9.84 -9.22 -9.38
N GLY A 81 -9.86 -10.45 -8.87
CA GLY A 81 -10.80 -11.48 -9.31
C GLY A 81 -10.33 -12.32 -10.51
N TYR A 82 -9.06 -12.27 -10.88
CA TYR A 82 -8.53 -13.05 -12.01
C TYR A 82 -8.10 -14.46 -11.59
N ASN A 83 -8.37 -15.47 -12.40
CA ASN A 83 -7.77 -16.79 -12.23
C ASN A 83 -6.30 -16.77 -12.71
N SER A 84 -5.36 -17.28 -11.92
CA SER A 84 -3.93 -17.26 -12.29
C SER A 84 -3.54 -18.23 -13.39
N GLU A 85 -4.40 -19.20 -13.74
CA GLU A 85 -4.11 -20.21 -14.76
C GLU A 85 -4.52 -19.74 -16.17
N ASP A 86 -5.69 -19.11 -16.28
CA ASP A 86 -6.29 -18.73 -17.56
C ASP A 86 -6.64 -17.23 -17.66
N TRP A 87 -6.37 -16.45 -16.61
CA TRP A 87 -6.67 -15.02 -16.52
C TRP A 87 -8.13 -14.65 -16.84
N SER A 88 -9.05 -15.59 -16.65
CA SER A 88 -10.48 -15.33 -16.65
C SER A 88 -10.87 -14.52 -15.41
N LYS A 89 -11.83 -13.60 -15.56
CA LYS A 89 -12.32 -12.75 -14.47
C LYS A 89 -13.55 -13.38 -13.82
N ASN A 90 -13.56 -13.49 -12.49
CA ASN A 90 -14.67 -14.04 -11.71
C ASN A 90 -15.31 -12.97 -10.81
N SER A 91 -16.64 -12.86 -10.83
CA SER A 91 -17.44 -11.91 -10.04
C SER A 91 -17.90 -12.40 -8.67
N GLN A 92 -17.61 -13.64 -8.26
CA GLN A 92 -18.05 -14.18 -6.96
C GLN A 92 -17.39 -13.41 -5.80
N GLY A 93 -18.18 -12.94 -4.82
CA GLY A 93 -17.67 -12.40 -3.54
C GLY A 93 -16.89 -13.39 -2.65
N GLY A 94 -16.54 -14.57 -3.16
CA GLY A 94 -15.63 -15.54 -2.56
C GLY A 94 -14.34 -15.79 -3.38
N ALA A 95 -14.28 -15.32 -4.64
CA ALA A 95 -13.10 -15.29 -5.49
C ALA A 95 -12.22 -14.08 -5.11
N ASN A 96 -11.80 -14.04 -3.85
CA ASN A 96 -11.29 -12.81 -3.26
C ASN A 96 -9.80 -12.64 -3.53
N THR A 97 -9.45 -11.58 -4.25
CA THR A 97 -8.10 -10.99 -4.20
C THR A 97 -7.95 -10.27 -2.86
N ILE A 98 -7.36 -10.94 -1.87
CA ILE A 98 -7.25 -10.45 -0.49
C ILE A 98 -5.88 -9.80 -0.29
N ILE A 99 -5.87 -8.50 -0.02
CA ILE A 99 -4.67 -7.75 0.32
C ILE A 99 -4.70 -7.47 1.83
N THR A 100 -3.76 -8.07 2.56
CA THR A 100 -3.62 -7.91 4.01
C THR A 100 -2.40 -7.05 4.34
N ARG A 101 -2.65 -5.90 4.94
CA ARG A 101 -1.61 -5.01 5.48
C ARG A 101 -1.27 -5.41 6.92
N THR A 102 -0.05 -5.92 7.13
CA THR A 102 0.41 -6.39 8.46
C THR A 102 0.86 -5.24 9.36
N ASN A 103 0.79 -5.41 10.69
CA ASN A 103 1.04 -4.35 11.67
C ASN A 103 2.51 -4.15 12.07
N CYS A 104 3.46 -4.62 11.25
CA CYS A 104 4.88 -4.63 11.61
C CYS A 104 5.58 -3.29 11.49
N CYS A 105 5.11 -2.44 10.58
CA CYS A 105 5.96 -1.43 9.97
C CYS A 105 5.13 -0.17 9.70
N TYR A 106 5.24 0.79 10.60
CA TYR A 106 4.47 2.03 10.59
C TYR A 106 5.16 3.10 9.75
N SER A 107 4.37 3.79 8.94
CA SER A 107 4.80 5.02 8.26
C SER A 107 4.63 6.21 9.21
N THR A 108 5.32 7.30 8.92
CA THR A 108 5.18 8.57 9.67
C THR A 108 4.76 9.69 8.75
N ASP A 109 3.79 10.48 9.18
CA ASP A 109 3.40 11.71 8.48
C ASP A 109 4.44 12.83 8.66
N ILE A 110 4.17 13.98 8.04
CA ILE A 110 5.00 15.19 8.15
C ILE A 110 5.16 15.72 9.58
N ASN A 111 4.23 15.36 10.47
CA ASN A 111 4.20 15.73 11.89
C ASN A 111 4.78 14.63 12.79
N GLN A 112 5.38 13.58 12.19
CA GLN A 112 5.91 12.38 12.86
C GLN A 112 4.86 11.52 13.58
N ASN A 113 3.57 11.73 13.29
CA ASN A 113 2.53 10.81 13.74
C ASN A 113 2.61 9.53 12.94
N LYS A 114 2.42 8.42 13.62
CA LYS A 114 2.52 7.10 13.01
C LYS A 114 1.20 6.71 12.37
N PHE A 115 1.27 5.99 11.26
CA PHE A 115 0.08 5.42 10.65
C PHE A 115 0.38 4.08 9.97
N LEU A 116 -0.70 3.35 9.74
CA LEU A 116 -0.78 2.17 8.90
C LEU A 116 -1.77 2.48 7.78
N SER A 117 -1.39 2.25 6.53
CA SER A 117 -2.32 2.30 5.39
C SER A 117 -2.14 1.07 4.51
N ALA A 118 -3.23 0.52 3.96
CA ALA A 118 -3.10 -0.51 2.91
C ALA A 118 -2.77 0.14 1.58
N PHE A 119 -3.59 1.10 1.16
CA PHE A 119 -3.34 1.96 -0.01
C PHE A 119 -3.11 3.40 0.41
N HIS A 120 -2.23 4.06 -0.32
CA HIS A 120 -1.81 5.42 -0.07
C HIS A 120 -1.62 6.15 -1.41
N ALA A 121 -2.33 7.25 -1.61
CA ALA A 121 -2.17 8.10 -2.78
C ALA A 121 -2.17 9.58 -2.38
N ILE A 122 -1.27 10.36 -2.98
CA ILE A 122 -1.17 11.81 -2.78
C ILE A 122 -1.02 12.49 -4.15
N ASN A 123 -1.91 13.44 -4.45
CA ASN A 123 -1.93 14.22 -5.70
C ASN A 123 -1.96 13.35 -6.98
N ILE A 124 -2.72 12.26 -6.94
CA ILE A 124 -2.90 11.34 -8.08
C ILE A 124 -4.25 11.57 -8.73
N ASN A 125 -4.29 11.57 -10.05
CA ASN A 125 -5.51 11.72 -10.84
C ASN A 125 -5.85 10.42 -11.58
N GLY A 126 -7.13 10.08 -11.65
CA GLY A 126 -7.62 9.05 -12.57
C GLY A 126 -7.37 7.61 -12.14
N PHE A 127 -7.28 7.28 -10.85
CA PHE A 127 -7.01 5.89 -10.43
C PHE A 127 -8.27 5.14 -9.98
N GLU A 128 -8.26 3.83 -10.16
CA GLU A 128 -9.41 2.98 -9.89
C GLU A 128 -9.02 1.72 -9.12
N ILE A 129 -9.86 1.30 -8.18
CA ILE A 129 -9.68 0.08 -7.37
C ILE A 129 -10.95 -0.76 -7.45
N HIS A 130 -10.83 -1.94 -8.04
CA HIS A 130 -11.95 -2.83 -8.37
C HIS A 130 -11.73 -4.22 -7.77
N ASP A 131 -12.79 -4.82 -7.23
CA ASP A 131 -12.85 -6.26 -6.91
C ASP A 131 -11.77 -6.74 -5.91
N LEU A 132 -11.38 -5.89 -4.96
CA LEU A 132 -10.40 -6.22 -3.93
C LEU A 132 -11.03 -6.44 -2.55
N SER A 133 -10.40 -7.30 -1.75
CA SER A 133 -10.64 -7.39 -0.31
C SER A 133 -9.44 -6.84 0.45
N ILE A 134 -9.55 -5.61 0.92
CA ILE A 134 -8.49 -4.88 1.62
C ILE A 134 -8.69 -5.06 3.12
N ILE A 135 -7.68 -5.63 3.77
CA ILE A 135 -7.68 -5.87 5.21
C ILE A 135 -6.47 -5.17 5.83
N THR A 136 -6.66 -4.43 6.92
CA THR A 136 -5.53 -4.00 7.75
C THR A 136 -5.58 -4.68 9.11
N GLU A 137 -4.42 -5.10 9.60
CA GLU A 137 -4.34 -5.65 10.95
C GLU A 137 -4.56 -4.58 12.01
N ASN A 138 -4.94 -5.04 13.22
CA ASN A 138 -4.98 -4.18 14.40
C ASN A 138 -3.60 -3.58 14.66
N ILE A 139 -3.56 -2.28 14.93
CA ILE A 139 -2.36 -1.64 15.44
C ILE A 139 -2.13 -2.17 16.86
N GLY A 140 -1.12 -3.03 17.00
CA GLY A 140 -0.81 -3.67 18.28
C GLY A 140 -0.29 -2.65 19.30
N GLY A 141 -0.72 -2.78 20.56
CA GLY A 141 -0.30 -1.97 21.71
C GLY A 141 1.17 -2.15 22.14
N THR A 142 2.05 -2.51 21.20
CA THR A 142 3.51 -2.47 21.40
C THR A 142 3.98 -1.02 21.42
N PHE A 143 5.15 -0.78 22.05
CA PHE A 143 5.75 0.55 22.20
C PHE A 143 5.84 1.37 20.89
N TRP A 144 5.83 0.68 19.75
CA TRP A 144 5.95 1.26 18.41
C TRP A 144 4.61 1.67 17.78
N GLY A 145 3.48 1.10 18.19
CA GLY A 145 2.15 1.35 17.61
C GLY A 145 1.26 2.32 18.40
N HIS A 146 1.70 2.82 19.56
CA HIS A 146 0.93 3.80 20.33
C HIS A 146 0.61 5.05 19.51
N GLN A 147 -0.60 5.57 19.69
CA GLN A 147 -1.08 6.77 18.97
C GLN A 147 -1.11 6.64 17.44
N ALA A 148 -0.90 5.44 16.88
CA ALA A 148 -0.86 5.29 15.44
C ALA A 148 -2.27 5.13 14.87
N THR A 149 -2.53 5.77 13.73
CA THR A 149 -3.82 5.73 13.03
C THR A 149 -3.83 4.63 11.98
N ASN A 150 -4.94 3.91 11.86
CA ASN A 150 -5.14 2.88 10.86
C ASN A 150 -6.01 3.41 9.71
N TYR A 151 -5.58 3.20 8.48
CA TYR A 151 -6.29 3.56 7.26
C TYR A 151 -6.39 2.32 6.35
N GLY A 152 -7.56 2.05 5.80
CA GLY A 152 -7.67 1.10 4.68
C GLY A 152 -7.05 1.74 3.44
N ILE A 153 -7.66 2.84 3.02
CA ILE A 153 -7.21 3.67 1.90
C ILE A 153 -7.05 5.11 2.39
N TYR A 154 -5.87 5.69 2.20
CA TYR A 154 -5.61 7.09 2.49
C TYR A 154 -5.36 7.86 1.20
N LEU A 155 -6.13 8.95 0.99
CA LEU A 155 -6.11 9.78 -0.22
C LEU A 155 -5.97 11.27 0.17
N ASN A 156 -5.07 11.98 -0.51
CA ASN A 156 -4.92 13.42 -0.30
C ASN A 156 -4.63 14.15 -1.62
N GLY A 157 -5.49 15.09 -2.00
CA GLY A 157 -5.32 15.86 -3.23
C GLY A 157 -5.59 15.05 -4.51
N CYS A 158 -6.27 13.92 -4.39
CA CYS A 158 -6.58 13.05 -5.52
C CYS A 158 -7.86 13.48 -6.25
N LEU A 159 -7.85 13.41 -7.58
CA LEU A 159 -9.00 13.74 -8.42
C LEU A 159 -9.41 12.53 -9.26
N ASP A 160 -10.69 12.44 -9.59
CA ASP A 160 -11.26 11.47 -10.52
C ASP A 160 -10.86 10.03 -10.16
N TYR A 161 -11.15 9.59 -8.93
CA TYR A 161 -10.86 8.22 -8.48
C TYR A 161 -12.11 7.40 -8.19
N HIS A 162 -12.04 6.11 -8.51
CA HIS A 162 -13.17 5.19 -8.42
C HIS A 162 -12.81 4.00 -7.53
N ILE A 163 -13.68 3.65 -6.58
CA ILE A 163 -13.53 2.47 -5.73
C ILE A 163 -14.81 1.66 -5.88
N ILE A 164 -14.71 0.51 -6.54
CA ILE A 164 -15.87 -0.23 -7.03
C ILE A 164 -15.77 -1.68 -6.56
N ARG A 165 -16.87 -2.24 -6.07
CA ARG A 165 -16.97 -3.65 -5.61
C ARG A 165 -15.84 -4.10 -4.69
N THR A 166 -15.36 -3.19 -3.85
CA THR A 166 -14.21 -3.41 -2.98
C THR A 166 -14.68 -3.54 -1.53
N SER A 167 -14.24 -4.59 -0.85
CA SER A 167 -14.45 -4.77 0.59
C SER A 167 -13.26 -4.22 1.35
N ILE A 168 -13.48 -3.31 2.30
CA ILE A 168 -12.44 -2.73 3.14
C ILE A 168 -12.75 -3.04 4.59
N SER A 169 -11.85 -3.73 5.28
CA SER A 169 -11.96 -4.03 6.71
C SER A 169 -10.69 -3.57 7.41
N THR A 170 -10.78 -2.53 8.23
CA THR A 170 -9.59 -2.02 8.92
C THR A 170 -9.50 -2.53 10.34
N GLY A 171 -8.27 -2.69 10.81
CA GLY A 171 -7.99 -3.00 12.20
C GLY A 171 -8.15 -1.78 13.12
N ASN A 172 -8.10 -2.02 14.42
CA ASN A 172 -8.22 -0.98 15.43
C ASN A 172 -7.04 0.02 15.37
N GLY A 173 -7.32 1.25 15.77
CA GLY A 173 -6.31 2.28 16.01
C GLY A 173 -5.45 1.97 17.24
N GLY A 174 -4.26 2.56 17.30
CA GLY A 174 -3.30 2.31 18.38
C GLY A 174 -3.74 2.91 19.72
N TYR A 175 -3.55 2.17 20.81
CA TYR A 175 -3.87 2.66 22.16
C TYR A 175 -2.95 3.80 22.60
N GLY A 176 -3.52 4.75 23.35
CA GLY A 176 -2.77 5.75 24.10
C GLY A 176 -1.96 5.10 25.25
N MET A 177 -0.92 5.79 25.69
CA MET A 177 -0.10 5.38 26.83
C MET A 177 -0.63 6.00 28.10
N ASP A 178 -0.70 5.21 29.16
CA ASP A 178 -1.05 5.71 30.49
C ASP A 178 -0.03 6.73 30.99
N GLY A 179 -0.52 7.71 31.73
CA GLY A 179 0.30 8.67 32.44
C GLY A 179 1.11 8.02 33.56
N TYR A 180 2.29 8.57 33.83
CA TYR A 180 3.11 8.10 34.95
C TYR A 180 2.50 8.51 36.29
N ASN A 181 2.60 7.65 37.31
CA ASN A 181 2.18 8.00 38.66
C ASN A 181 3.11 9.05 39.27
N GLY A 182 2.52 9.97 40.03
CA GLY A 182 3.22 10.95 40.83
C GLY A 182 4.03 10.29 41.95
N LEU A 183 5.15 10.90 42.30
CA LEU A 183 5.97 10.47 43.43
C LEU A 183 5.39 10.98 44.75
N ASP A 184 5.39 10.12 45.77
CA ASP A 184 4.99 10.48 47.11
C ASP A 184 5.89 11.57 47.72
N GLY A 185 5.27 12.44 48.51
CA GLY A 185 5.94 13.46 49.30
C GLY A 185 6.74 12.85 50.43
N GLN A 186 7.92 13.40 50.69
CA GLN A 186 8.73 12.98 51.84
C GLN A 186 8.12 13.48 53.15
N ASN A 187 8.17 12.61 54.18
CA ASN A 187 7.72 12.96 55.52
C ASN A 187 8.58 14.07 56.15
N GLY A 188 7.94 14.93 56.92
CA GLY A 188 8.61 15.91 57.77
C GLY A 188 9.36 15.22 58.91
N GLN A 189 10.52 15.75 59.25
CA GLN A 189 11.31 15.28 60.38
C GLN A 189 10.72 15.79 61.69
N SER A 190 10.83 14.99 62.75
CA SER A 190 10.40 15.40 64.08
C SER A 190 11.25 16.54 64.64
N GLY A 191 10.64 17.41 65.44
CA GLY A 191 11.33 18.42 66.21
C GLY A 191 12.15 17.80 67.33
N GLN A 192 13.30 18.40 67.65
CA GLN A 192 14.15 17.94 68.73
C GLN A 192 13.55 18.33 70.09
N GLY A 193 13.76 17.50 71.11
CA GLY A 193 13.34 17.82 72.47
C GLY A 193 14.12 19.01 73.05
N GLY A 194 13.48 19.73 73.98
CA GLY A 194 14.14 20.78 74.75
C GLY A 194 15.03 20.20 75.84
N SER A 195 16.18 20.83 76.09
CA SER A 195 17.10 20.41 77.14
C SER A 195 16.56 20.79 78.52
N GLY A 196 16.91 19.99 79.53
CA GLY A 196 16.65 20.33 80.93
C GLY A 196 17.39 21.59 81.36
N GLY A 197 16.75 22.41 82.19
CA GLY A 197 17.44 23.48 82.93
C GLY A 197 18.20 22.90 84.13
N SER A 198 19.07 23.71 84.74
CA SER A 198 19.75 23.32 85.99
C SER A 198 18.93 23.69 87.23
N CYS A 199 18.99 22.84 88.25
CA CYS A 199 18.25 23.01 89.50
C CYS A 199 19.02 23.87 90.52
N ASN A 200 20.31 24.13 90.27
CA ASN A 200 21.24 24.78 91.19
C ASN A 200 22.40 25.50 90.48
N GLU A 201 22.24 25.78 89.18
CA GLU A 201 23.18 26.56 88.39
C GLU A 201 22.42 27.47 87.41
N ASN A 202 23.04 28.58 87.01
CA ASN A 202 22.45 29.54 86.09
C ASN A 202 22.59 29.14 84.59
N THR A 203 22.32 27.88 84.24
CA THR A 203 22.36 27.37 82.85
C THR A 203 20.97 26.92 82.40
N GLY A 204 20.25 27.83 81.72
CA GLY A 204 18.91 27.56 81.20
C GLY A 204 18.86 26.47 80.14
N GLY A 205 17.79 25.68 80.16
CA GLY A 205 17.57 24.63 79.18
C GLY A 205 17.46 25.23 77.77
N SER A 206 18.28 24.74 76.84
CA SER A 206 18.19 25.14 75.43
C SER A 206 16.89 24.62 74.81
N GLY A 207 16.23 25.46 74.01
CA GLY A 207 15.11 25.02 73.19
C GLY A 207 15.54 23.99 72.15
N GLY A 208 14.67 23.03 71.83
CA GLY A 208 14.93 22.04 70.79
C GLY A 208 14.85 22.65 69.39
N ASN A 209 15.67 22.18 68.45
CA ASN A 209 15.58 22.62 67.05
C ASN A 209 14.27 22.13 66.41
N GLY A 210 13.71 22.93 65.52
CA GLY A 210 12.59 22.51 64.69
C GLY A 210 12.99 21.41 63.70
N GLY A 211 12.06 20.52 63.38
CA GLY A 211 12.26 19.48 62.39
C GLY A 211 12.32 20.05 60.96
N ILE A 212 13.15 19.45 60.11
CA ILE A 212 13.24 19.81 58.68
C ILE A 212 12.09 19.14 57.92
N GLY A 213 11.46 19.84 57.00
CA GLY A 213 10.38 19.31 56.17
C GLY A 213 10.06 20.28 55.04
N GLY A 214 8.93 20.08 54.35
CA GLY A 214 8.48 20.99 53.30
C GLY A 214 8.34 22.42 53.79
N ASN A 215 7.90 22.58 55.04
CA ASN A 215 8.17 23.77 55.83
C ASN A 215 8.77 23.36 57.17
N SER A 216 9.91 23.95 57.54
CA SER A 216 10.59 23.63 58.79
C SER A 216 9.77 24.02 60.02
N GLY A 217 9.85 23.21 61.08
CA GLY A 217 9.27 23.50 62.38
C GLY A 217 9.96 24.66 63.10
N GLY A 218 9.26 25.28 64.04
CA GLY A 218 9.81 26.37 64.86
C GLY A 218 10.71 25.85 65.97
N ALA A 219 11.82 26.53 66.27
CA ALA A 219 12.67 26.20 67.42
C ALA A 219 11.94 26.43 68.75
N GLY A 220 12.18 25.57 69.74
CA GLY A 220 11.67 25.75 71.10
C GLY A 220 12.28 26.97 71.80
N GLY A 221 11.57 27.49 72.81
CA GLY A 221 12.04 28.59 73.64
C GLY A 221 13.10 28.16 74.65
N GLN A 222 14.04 29.05 74.97
CA GLN A 222 15.01 28.85 76.04
C GLN A 222 14.35 29.00 77.41
N GLY A 223 14.77 28.20 78.38
CA GLY A 223 14.32 28.34 79.76
C GLY A 223 14.79 29.64 80.42
N GLY A 224 13.99 30.19 81.32
CA GLY A 224 14.30 31.46 82.00
C GLY A 224 15.42 31.35 83.03
N TYR A 225 16.20 32.43 83.22
CA TYR A 225 17.27 32.50 84.22
C TYR A 225 16.75 32.53 85.67
N GLY A 226 17.53 31.95 86.59
CA GLY A 226 17.27 31.93 88.03
C GLY A 226 17.79 33.22 88.69
N VAL A 227 16.95 34.25 88.74
CA VAL A 227 17.22 35.53 89.46
C VAL A 227 16.09 35.79 90.46
N GLU A 228 16.24 36.72 91.40
CA GLU A 228 15.17 37.07 92.34
C GLU A 228 13.89 37.47 91.59
N ASN A 229 12.83 36.65 91.72
CA ASN A 229 11.54 36.63 91.00
C ASN A 229 11.43 35.81 89.70
N GLY A 230 12.49 35.10 89.27
CA GLY A 230 12.51 34.22 88.10
C GLY A 230 12.34 34.98 86.77
N SER A 231 13.21 34.73 85.78
CA SER A 231 12.97 35.28 84.43
C SER A 231 11.94 34.43 83.68
N TYR A 232 11.17 35.07 82.80
CA TYR A 232 10.30 34.37 81.86
C TYR A 232 11.16 33.47 80.96
N GLY A 233 10.69 32.25 80.69
CA GLY A 233 11.21 31.50 79.55
C GLY A 233 10.99 32.31 78.26
N SER A 234 11.81 32.09 77.23
CA SER A 234 11.54 32.70 75.93
C SER A 234 10.34 32.00 75.27
N ASN A 235 9.62 32.73 74.43
CA ASN A 235 8.67 32.08 73.52
C ASN A 235 9.43 31.13 72.58
N GLY A 236 8.75 30.11 72.07
CA GLY A 236 9.24 29.39 70.90
C GLY A 236 9.30 30.31 69.67
N ALA A 237 9.95 29.85 68.61
CA ALA A 237 9.82 30.46 67.29
C ALA A 237 8.49 30.01 66.67
N GLY A 238 7.75 30.98 66.14
CA GLY A 238 6.59 30.74 65.29
C GLY A 238 7.03 30.64 63.83
N ASN A 239 6.21 29.99 63.02
CA ASN A 239 6.41 29.89 61.58
C ASN A 239 5.35 30.74 60.87
N TYR A 240 5.49 30.95 59.55
CA TYR A 240 4.55 31.76 58.74
C TYR A 240 3.07 31.31 58.88
N TYR A 241 2.81 30.08 59.34
CA TYR A 241 1.48 29.49 59.50
C TYR A 241 1.15 28.98 60.93
N GLY A 242 2.01 29.18 61.95
CA GLY A 242 1.79 28.65 63.30
C GLY A 242 2.34 29.55 64.41
N TYR A 243 1.52 29.82 65.44
CA TYR A 243 1.92 30.65 66.59
C TYR A 243 2.86 29.89 67.54
N SER A 244 3.82 30.61 68.13
CA SER A 244 4.74 30.04 69.12
C SER A 244 4.11 29.81 70.47
N GLY A 245 4.59 28.78 71.18
CA GLY A 245 4.28 28.60 72.59
C GLY A 245 4.85 29.76 73.42
N SER A 246 4.03 30.35 74.29
CA SER A 246 4.44 31.44 75.17
C SER A 246 5.37 30.93 76.27
N GLY A 247 6.42 31.68 76.60
CA GLY A 247 7.30 31.38 77.72
C GLY A 247 6.61 31.53 79.08
N GLY A 248 6.95 30.67 80.03
CA GLY A 248 6.33 30.63 81.36
C GLY A 248 6.93 31.63 82.34
N SER A 249 6.08 32.25 83.18
CA SER A 249 6.45 33.21 84.25
C SER A 249 6.47 32.48 85.60
N GLY A 250 7.58 31.81 85.94
CA GLY A 250 7.64 30.91 87.12
C GLY A 250 6.75 29.66 87.02
N GLY A 251 6.17 29.39 85.84
CA GLY A 251 5.36 28.21 85.51
C GLY A 251 5.82 27.52 84.22
N GLY A 252 5.10 26.48 83.78
CA GLY A 252 5.42 25.76 82.54
C GLY A 252 5.24 26.62 81.28
N GLY A 253 6.07 26.40 80.27
CA GLY A 253 5.92 27.01 78.95
C GLY A 253 4.71 26.46 78.18
N GLY A 254 4.12 27.29 77.33
CA GLY A 254 3.00 26.91 76.48
C GLY A 254 3.42 25.97 75.34
N ASN A 255 2.54 25.06 74.94
CA ASN A 255 2.80 24.20 73.78
C ASN A 255 2.78 25.01 72.48
N GLY A 256 3.60 24.60 71.52
CA GLY A 256 3.55 25.10 70.15
C GLY A 256 2.29 24.59 69.43
N GLN A 257 1.81 25.37 68.48
CA GLN A 257 0.65 24.97 67.67
C GLN A 257 1.04 23.97 66.59
N ASN A 258 0.13 23.05 66.28
CA ASN A 258 0.30 22.15 65.14
C ASN A 258 0.25 22.95 63.83
N GLY A 259 1.03 22.52 62.84
CA GLY A 259 0.92 23.01 61.47
C GLY A 259 -0.40 22.55 60.83
N GLY A 260 -0.91 23.36 59.92
CA GLY A 260 -1.97 22.97 58.99
C GLY A 260 -1.44 22.12 57.84
N ASN A 261 -2.30 21.24 57.35
CA ASN A 261 -2.02 20.36 56.20
C ASN A 261 -1.95 21.16 54.90
N GLY A 262 -1.17 20.66 53.95
CA GLY A 262 -1.09 21.21 52.60
C GLY A 262 -2.36 20.95 51.80
N GLY A 263 -2.68 21.85 50.87
CA GLY A 263 -3.76 21.65 49.91
C GLY A 263 -3.43 20.55 48.89
N GLN A 264 -4.46 19.81 48.47
CA GLN A 264 -4.33 18.82 47.40
C GLN A 264 -4.04 19.48 46.05
N GLY A 265 -3.34 18.75 45.20
CA GLY A 265 -3.15 19.10 43.80
C GLY A 265 -4.46 18.98 43.01
N ASN A 266 -4.64 19.83 42.00
CA ASN A 266 -5.79 19.74 41.12
C ASN A 266 -5.62 18.56 40.15
N THR A 267 -6.70 17.82 39.90
CA THR A 267 -6.74 16.82 38.82
C THR A 267 -6.53 17.48 37.46
N GLY A 268 -5.76 16.82 36.60
CA GLY A 268 -5.54 17.22 35.21
C GLY A 268 -6.84 17.15 34.40
N GLN A 269 -6.99 18.06 33.44
CA GLN A 269 -8.09 18.00 32.49
C GLN A 269 -7.88 16.85 31.52
N ASN A 270 -8.95 16.13 31.18
CA ASN A 270 -8.92 15.12 30.13
C ASN A 270 -8.60 15.76 28.76
N GLY A 271 -8.09 14.94 27.85
CA GLY A 271 -7.80 15.32 26.48
C GLY A 271 -9.05 15.79 25.73
N TYR A 272 -8.84 16.66 24.75
CA TYR A 272 -9.87 17.10 23.81
C TYR A 272 -9.92 16.18 22.59
N ASN A 273 -11.10 16.07 21.97
CA ASN A 273 -11.33 15.35 20.71
C ASN A 273 -10.30 15.71 19.64
N GLY A 274 -9.81 14.67 18.94
CA GLY A 274 -9.03 14.83 17.71
C GLY A 274 -9.88 15.47 16.63
N ASN A 275 -9.21 16.05 15.64
CA ASN A 275 -9.89 16.75 14.55
C ASN A 275 -9.89 15.92 13.28
N ILE A 276 -11.06 15.85 12.65
CA ILE A 276 -11.27 15.18 11.37
C ILE A 276 -11.18 16.27 10.30
N GLY A 277 -10.20 16.14 9.39
CA GLY A 277 -10.08 17.00 8.20
C GLY A 277 -9.85 18.49 8.44
N GLN A 278 -8.64 18.87 8.87
CA GLN A 278 -8.11 20.11 8.31
C GLN A 278 -7.72 19.83 6.85
N LEU A 279 -8.13 20.74 5.96
CA LEU A 279 -7.88 20.67 4.51
C LEU A 279 -6.38 20.43 4.25
N GLY A 280 -6.00 19.17 3.98
CA GLY A 280 -4.69 18.76 3.50
C GLY A 280 -3.79 17.93 4.40
N GLU A 281 -4.24 17.49 5.59
CA GLU A 281 -3.37 16.68 6.47
C GLU A 281 -4.06 15.41 7.01
N TYR A 282 -3.22 14.44 7.40
CA TYR A 282 -3.60 13.20 8.08
C TYR A 282 -4.52 13.45 9.28
N TYR A 283 -5.21 12.41 9.77
CA TYR A 283 -6.02 12.51 10.97
C TYR A 283 -5.21 13.09 12.14
N VAL A 284 -5.73 14.18 12.71
CA VAL A 284 -5.11 14.82 13.87
C VAL A 284 -5.62 14.14 15.12
N LEU A 285 -4.72 13.46 15.82
CA LEU A 285 -4.98 12.78 17.08
C LEU A 285 -5.64 13.70 18.11
N GLY A 286 -6.39 13.11 19.04
CA GLY A 286 -6.86 13.83 20.22
C GLY A 286 -5.71 14.37 21.06
N SER A 287 -6.02 15.30 21.96
CA SER A 287 -4.97 15.82 22.84
C SER A 287 -4.66 14.84 23.97
N GLN A 288 -3.41 14.86 24.44
CA GLN A 288 -3.04 14.26 25.72
C GLN A 288 -3.83 14.91 26.86
N GLY A 289 -4.11 14.15 27.92
CA GLY A 289 -4.59 14.71 29.18
C GLY A 289 -3.55 15.64 29.81
N ALA A 290 -4.00 16.66 30.54
CA ALA A 290 -3.09 17.53 31.28
C ALA A 290 -2.51 16.80 32.50
N PRO A 291 -1.28 17.09 32.92
CA PRO A 291 -0.74 16.55 34.17
C PRO A 291 -1.52 17.09 35.37
N GLY A 292 -1.60 16.29 36.43
CA GLY A 292 -2.11 16.72 37.73
C GLY A 292 -1.17 17.75 38.37
N GLY A 293 -1.74 18.64 39.19
CA GLY A 293 -0.95 19.57 39.99
C GLY A 293 -0.26 18.87 41.17
N SER A 294 0.91 19.34 41.60
CA SER A 294 1.51 18.86 42.84
C SER A 294 0.72 19.36 44.06
N GLY A 295 0.65 18.51 45.08
CA GLY A 295 0.15 18.90 46.40
C GLY A 295 1.07 19.94 47.04
N GLN A 296 0.51 20.75 47.93
CA GLN A 296 1.27 21.73 48.69
C GLN A 296 1.93 21.09 49.90
N ALA A 297 3.08 21.62 50.32
CA ALA A 297 3.71 21.19 51.57
C ALA A 297 2.85 21.55 52.79
N GLY A 298 2.81 20.67 53.77
CA GLY A 298 2.29 20.96 55.09
C GLY A 298 3.13 22.03 55.78
N SER A 299 2.50 22.79 56.67
CA SER A 299 3.23 23.78 57.46
C SER A 299 3.95 23.14 58.66
N GLY A 300 5.11 23.67 59.04
CA GLY A 300 5.84 23.20 60.22
C GLY A 300 5.15 23.66 61.51
N GLY A 301 5.15 22.80 62.53
CA GLY A 301 4.60 23.10 63.85
C GLY A 301 5.39 24.20 64.57
N GLY A 302 4.73 24.97 65.43
CA GLY A 302 5.38 25.98 66.26
C GLY A 302 6.25 25.37 67.36
N GLY A 303 7.30 26.07 67.77
CA GLY A 303 8.11 25.67 68.93
C GLY A 303 7.38 25.89 70.25
N GLY A 304 7.56 24.99 71.21
CA GLY A 304 7.06 25.15 72.58
C GLY A 304 7.83 26.24 73.33
N GLY A 305 7.15 26.95 74.24
CA GLY A 305 7.79 27.97 75.07
C GLY A 305 8.71 27.39 76.13
N GLY A 306 9.75 28.13 76.53
CA GLY A 306 10.60 27.77 77.66
C GLY A 306 9.84 27.89 78.99
N GLY A 307 10.17 27.03 79.95
CA GLY A 307 9.69 27.15 81.32
C GLY A 307 10.31 28.36 82.03
N GLY A 308 9.61 28.89 83.04
CA GLY A 308 10.15 29.95 83.89
C GLY A 308 11.21 29.44 84.88
N GLY A 309 12.16 30.29 85.27
CA GLY A 309 13.09 30.01 86.36
C GLY A 309 12.41 30.02 87.74
N GLN A 310 13.11 29.55 88.78
CA GLN A 310 12.60 29.49 90.15
C GLN A 310 12.18 30.89 90.67
N SER A 311 11.05 30.98 91.38
CA SER A 311 10.60 32.20 92.06
C SER A 311 10.24 31.93 93.53
N GLY A 312 10.82 32.70 94.46
CA GLY A 312 10.66 32.51 95.91
C GLY A 312 11.70 33.28 96.76
N TRP A 313 11.50 33.36 98.08
CA TRP A 313 12.35 34.15 99.02
C TRP A 313 13.67 33.45 99.42
N LEU A 314 13.82 32.15 99.13
CA LEU A 314 15.07 31.40 99.31
C LEU A 314 15.50 30.87 97.93
N VAL A 315 16.31 31.66 97.22
CA VAL A 315 16.68 31.42 95.81
C VAL A 315 17.89 30.49 95.76
N LEU A 316 17.73 29.31 95.14
CA LEU A 316 18.83 28.48 94.65
C LEU A 316 18.66 28.41 93.13
N ASP A 317 19.05 29.51 92.46
CA ASP A 317 19.36 29.75 91.02
C ASP A 317 18.81 28.83 89.91
N GLY A 318 17.73 28.09 90.14
CA GLY A 318 17.17 27.12 89.22
C GLY A 318 16.65 27.78 87.95
N THR A 319 17.15 27.31 86.81
CA THR A 319 16.80 27.83 85.49
C THR A 319 15.71 26.98 84.84
N GLY A 320 14.83 27.64 84.08
CA GLY A 320 13.73 26.99 83.39
C GLY A 320 14.18 25.92 82.41
N ASN A 321 13.28 24.97 82.12
CA ASN A 321 13.52 23.97 81.09
C ASN A 321 13.28 24.55 79.68
N GLY A 322 14.04 24.09 78.68
CA GLY A 322 13.83 24.47 77.29
C GLY A 322 12.55 23.87 76.71
N GLY A 323 11.86 24.62 75.85
CA GLY A 323 10.73 24.13 75.07
C GLY A 323 11.18 23.18 73.96
N GLY A 324 10.30 22.27 73.54
CA GLY A 324 10.55 21.38 72.41
C GLY A 324 10.42 22.09 71.07
N GLY A 325 11.22 21.70 70.08
CA GLY A 325 11.08 22.19 68.70
C GLY A 325 9.82 21.64 68.03
N GLY A 326 9.19 22.41 67.16
CA GLY A 326 8.06 21.95 66.36
C GLY A 326 8.50 20.95 65.28
N GLY A 327 7.61 20.05 64.88
CA GLY A 327 7.84 19.12 63.77
C GLY A 327 7.85 19.83 62.42
N GLY A 328 8.66 19.34 61.47
CA GLY A 328 8.63 19.81 60.08
C GLY A 328 7.34 19.36 59.38
N GLY A 329 6.78 20.18 58.50
CA GLY A 329 5.64 19.78 57.67
C GLY A 329 6.05 18.76 56.59
N GLY A 330 5.16 17.86 56.21
CA GLY A 330 5.41 16.93 55.10
C GLY A 330 5.45 17.63 53.75
N ASN A 331 6.23 17.10 52.80
CA ASN A 331 6.23 17.58 51.42
C ASN A 331 4.92 17.17 50.73
N GLY A 332 4.41 17.99 49.81
CA GLY A 332 3.30 17.57 48.96
C GLY A 332 3.72 16.46 47.99
N GLY A 333 2.78 15.61 47.60
CA GLY A 333 2.98 14.62 46.55
C GLY A 333 3.04 15.27 45.17
N ASN A 334 3.77 14.68 44.23
CA ASN A 334 3.79 15.14 42.85
C ASN A 334 2.49 14.74 42.13
N GLY A 335 2.02 15.58 41.20
CA GLY A 335 0.89 15.21 40.35
C GLY A 335 1.24 14.07 39.39
N GLY A 336 0.24 13.30 38.98
CA GLY A 336 0.37 12.28 37.95
C GLY A 336 0.52 12.89 36.54
N GLY A 337 1.21 12.19 35.63
CA GLY A 337 1.24 12.55 34.22
C GLY A 337 -0.11 12.31 33.55
N GLY A 338 -0.45 13.08 32.51
CA GLY A 338 -1.67 12.81 31.72
C GLY A 338 -1.45 11.69 30.71
N GLY A 339 -2.50 10.92 30.42
CA GLY A 339 -2.46 9.86 29.43
C GLY A 339 -2.49 10.39 27.99
N THR A 340 -1.83 9.70 27.05
CA THR A 340 -1.78 10.12 25.64
C THR A 340 -3.03 9.67 24.87
N ALA A 341 -3.33 10.33 23.75
CA ALA A 341 -4.52 10.01 22.97
C ALA A 341 -4.39 8.65 22.25
N GLY A 342 -5.53 8.06 21.88
CA GLY A 342 -5.57 6.92 20.98
C GLY A 342 -5.56 7.33 19.50
N GLY A 343 -5.06 6.44 18.66
CA GLY A 343 -5.06 6.58 17.20
C GLY A 343 -6.42 6.27 16.58
N GLY A 344 -6.71 6.82 15.41
CA GLY A 344 -7.97 6.58 14.72
C GLY A 344 -7.99 5.25 13.95
N SER A 345 -9.16 4.85 13.47
CA SER A 345 -9.31 3.79 12.46
C SER A 345 -10.30 4.23 11.39
N PHE A 346 -9.89 4.18 10.13
CA PHE A 346 -10.70 4.69 9.03
C PHE A 346 -10.67 3.73 7.86
N GLY A 347 -11.83 3.38 7.29
CA GLY A 347 -11.90 2.58 6.06
C GLY A 347 -11.27 3.33 4.89
N ILE A 348 -11.88 4.46 4.53
CA ILE A 348 -11.35 5.41 3.54
C ILE A 348 -11.19 6.78 4.20
N TYR A 349 -10.00 7.36 4.10
CA TYR A 349 -9.73 8.72 4.55
C TYR A 349 -9.22 9.58 3.38
N ALA A 350 -10.09 10.47 2.91
CA ALA A 350 -9.93 11.27 1.70
C ALA A 350 -10.03 12.76 2.01
N THR A 351 -9.00 13.54 1.62
CA THR A 351 -8.94 14.98 1.89
C THR A 351 -8.47 15.78 0.68
N ASN A 352 -9.00 17.00 0.49
CA ASN A 352 -8.69 17.85 -0.66
C ASN A 352 -8.95 17.16 -2.01
N ASN A 353 -9.93 16.28 -2.05
CA ASN A 353 -10.19 15.44 -3.21
C ASN A 353 -11.24 16.06 -4.13
N GLY A 354 -11.14 15.71 -5.42
CA GLY A 354 -12.00 16.17 -6.50
C GLY A 354 -13.21 15.29 -6.70
N ASN A 355 -13.56 15.03 -7.96
CA ASN A 355 -14.60 14.04 -8.27
C ASN A 355 -14.14 12.66 -7.81
N TYR A 356 -15.08 11.87 -7.34
CA TYR A 356 -14.83 10.49 -6.94
C TYR A 356 -16.12 9.69 -7.06
N GLU A 357 -15.96 8.37 -7.11
CA GLU A 357 -17.05 7.43 -7.11
C GLU A 357 -16.72 6.25 -6.19
N ILE A 358 -17.64 5.90 -5.31
CA ILE A 358 -17.53 4.73 -4.42
C ILE A 358 -18.83 3.95 -4.61
N LEU A 359 -18.74 2.78 -5.24
CA LEU A 359 -19.90 1.99 -5.65
C LEU A 359 -19.78 0.54 -5.18
N ASP A 360 -20.88 -0.02 -4.70
CA ASP A 360 -20.99 -1.45 -4.38
C ASP A 360 -19.93 -1.92 -3.37
N CYS A 361 -19.50 -1.03 -2.47
CA CYS A 361 -18.39 -1.25 -1.55
C CYS A 361 -18.87 -1.56 -0.12
N LYS A 362 -18.30 -2.61 0.48
CA LYS A 362 -18.49 -2.90 1.90
C LYS A 362 -17.32 -2.38 2.70
N ILE A 363 -17.54 -1.33 3.49
CA ILE A 363 -16.47 -0.69 4.28
C ILE A 363 -16.79 -0.85 5.76
N ASN A 364 -15.86 -1.41 6.52
CA ASN A 364 -15.97 -1.55 7.97
C ASN A 364 -14.67 -1.08 8.60
N SER A 365 -14.76 0.02 9.33
CA SER A 365 -13.66 0.51 10.13
C SER A 365 -13.52 -0.29 11.43
N GLY A 366 -12.28 -0.44 11.88
CA GLY A 366 -11.99 -0.95 13.22
C GLY A 366 -12.34 0.06 14.31
N GLU A 367 -12.19 -0.31 15.58
CA GLU A 367 -12.41 0.63 16.68
C GLU A 367 -11.28 1.66 16.75
N GLY A 368 -11.62 2.90 17.11
CA GLY A 368 -10.62 3.90 17.47
C GLY A 368 -9.86 3.44 18.71
N GLY A 369 -8.55 3.68 18.76
CA GLY A 369 -7.72 3.33 19.90
C GLY A 369 -8.19 4.05 21.17
N GLN A 370 -8.22 3.37 22.30
CA GLN A 370 -8.56 4.03 23.57
C GLN A 370 -7.44 4.98 23.98
N GLY A 371 -7.79 6.15 24.52
CA GLY A 371 -6.83 7.04 25.16
C GLY A 371 -6.24 6.40 26.42
N GLY A 372 -4.99 6.72 26.73
CA GLY A 372 -4.31 6.26 27.93
C GLY A 372 -4.92 6.90 29.18
N GLN A 373 -4.92 6.18 30.29
CA GLN A 373 -5.45 6.69 31.56
C GLN A 373 -4.51 7.72 32.17
N GLY A 374 -5.05 8.70 32.88
CA GLY A 374 -4.26 9.61 33.70
C GLY A 374 -3.51 8.87 34.81
N GLY A 375 -2.25 9.23 35.05
CA GLY A 375 -1.46 8.68 36.15
C GLY A 375 -2.00 9.14 37.50
N GLN A 376 -1.90 8.31 38.53
CA GLN A 376 -2.36 8.66 39.87
C GLN A 376 -1.43 9.70 40.51
N GLY A 377 -1.99 10.65 41.27
CA GLY A 377 -1.21 11.57 42.08
C GLY A 377 -0.46 10.88 43.23
N GLY A 378 0.74 11.36 43.54
CA GLY A 378 1.51 10.85 44.68
C GLY A 378 0.90 11.28 46.01
N GLN A 379 1.03 10.45 47.05
CA GLN A 379 0.52 10.79 48.39
C GLN A 379 1.35 11.91 49.03
N GLY A 380 0.70 12.74 49.84
CA GLY A 380 1.39 13.74 50.67
C GLY A 380 2.23 13.09 51.76
N GLY A 381 3.41 13.65 52.04
CA GLY A 381 4.26 13.20 53.14
C GLY A 381 3.63 13.52 54.50
N GLN A 382 3.81 12.66 55.49
CA GLN A 382 3.31 12.89 56.84
C GLN A 382 4.10 14.00 57.55
N GLY A 383 3.42 14.77 58.40
CA GLY A 383 4.04 15.77 59.26
C GLY A 383 4.91 15.15 60.36
N GLY A 384 6.03 15.80 60.68
CA GLY A 384 6.92 15.39 61.75
C GLY A 384 6.31 15.63 63.14
N GLN A 385 6.67 14.80 64.11
CA GLN A 385 6.19 14.97 65.48
C GLN A 385 6.85 16.19 66.15
N GLY A 386 6.11 16.88 67.02
CA GLY A 386 6.69 17.92 67.88
C GLY A 386 7.61 17.33 68.96
N GLY A 387 8.72 18.00 69.22
CA GLY A 387 9.66 17.63 70.27
C GLY A 387 9.08 17.84 71.66
N ALA A 388 9.43 16.97 72.61
CA ALA A 388 9.02 17.12 74.00
C ALA A 388 9.76 18.30 74.68
N GLY A 389 9.05 19.10 75.47
CA GLY A 389 9.68 20.11 76.33
C GLY A 389 10.41 19.46 77.50
N GLY A 390 11.50 20.09 77.95
CA GLY A 390 12.33 19.56 79.05
C GLY A 390 11.57 19.45 80.38
N THR A 391 11.90 18.43 81.17
CA THR A 391 11.17 18.06 82.40
C THR A 391 12.05 17.94 83.64
N THR A 392 13.20 18.61 83.68
CA THR A 392 14.13 18.51 84.83
C THR A 392 13.62 19.34 86.00
N CYS A 393 13.68 18.78 87.22
CA CYS A 393 13.38 19.46 88.49
C CYS A 393 12.06 20.25 88.54
N LEU A 394 10.96 19.64 88.11
CA LEU A 394 9.61 20.26 88.01
C LEU A 394 9.00 20.75 89.32
N SER A 395 9.59 20.40 90.47
CA SER A 395 9.21 20.95 91.78
C SER A 395 9.78 22.35 92.04
N GLU A 396 10.75 22.79 91.23
CA GLU A 396 11.53 24.02 91.44
C GLU A 396 11.51 24.96 90.23
N VAL A 397 11.46 24.42 89.00
CA VAL A 397 11.48 25.19 87.75
C VAL A 397 10.35 24.80 86.81
N GLY A 398 9.98 25.72 85.91
CA GLY A 398 8.92 25.48 84.93
C GLY A 398 9.29 24.40 83.91
N ARG A 399 8.32 23.53 83.58
CA ARG A 399 8.44 22.59 82.44
C ARG A 399 8.53 23.35 81.11
N GLY A 400 9.29 22.86 80.15
CA GLY A 400 9.20 23.34 78.78
C GLY A 400 7.88 22.93 78.13
N GLY A 401 7.32 23.78 77.28
CA GLY A 401 6.19 23.41 76.42
C GLY A 401 6.62 22.42 75.34
N ASN A 402 5.73 21.53 74.94
CA ASN A 402 5.99 20.64 73.79
C ASN A 402 5.89 21.43 72.49
N GLY A 403 6.70 21.06 71.48
CA GLY A 403 6.52 21.56 70.12
C GLY A 403 5.21 21.06 69.50
N GLY A 404 4.66 21.83 68.57
CA GLY A 404 3.53 21.39 67.76
C GLY A 404 3.96 20.38 66.69
N TRP A 405 3.03 19.54 66.25
CA TRP A 405 3.25 18.60 65.15
C TRP A 405 3.28 19.37 63.82
N GLY A 406 4.09 18.92 62.87
CA GLY A 406 3.99 19.41 61.49
C GLY A 406 2.67 18.95 60.86
N GLY A 407 2.15 19.74 59.92
CA GLY A 407 1.02 19.31 59.09
C GLY A 407 1.47 18.34 58.00
N ASP A 408 0.56 17.49 57.55
CA ASP A 408 0.78 16.59 56.41
C ASP A 408 0.86 17.38 55.10
N GLY A 409 1.67 16.93 54.15
CA GLY A 409 1.62 17.41 52.78
C GLY A 409 0.28 17.04 52.13
N GLY A 410 -0.16 17.84 51.17
CA GLY A 410 -1.30 17.48 50.33
C GLY A 410 -0.90 16.42 49.30
N ASP A 411 -1.86 15.57 48.93
CA ASP A 411 -1.71 14.62 47.82
C ASP A 411 -1.58 15.39 46.48
N GLY A 412 -0.82 14.84 45.55
CA GLY A 412 -0.82 15.28 44.16
C GLY A 412 -2.17 14.99 43.50
N GLY A 413 -2.55 15.79 42.51
CA GLY A 413 -3.72 15.50 41.68
C GLY A 413 -3.41 14.40 40.66
N ASP A 414 -4.44 13.64 40.30
CA ASP A 414 -4.36 12.67 39.20
C ASP A 414 -4.18 13.40 37.86
N GLY A 415 -3.49 12.77 36.90
CA GLY A 415 -3.46 13.24 35.52
C GLY A 415 -4.82 13.10 34.85
N GLY A 416 -5.06 13.87 33.79
CA GLY A 416 -6.23 13.67 32.93
C GLY A 416 -6.05 12.48 32.00
N ASP A 417 -7.16 11.86 31.60
CA ASP A 417 -7.17 10.79 30.60
C ASP A 417 -6.87 11.37 29.20
N GLY A 418 -6.19 10.58 28.38
CA GLY A 418 -6.07 10.84 26.94
C GLY A 418 -7.40 10.59 26.23
N GLN A 419 -7.58 11.27 25.11
CA GLN A 419 -8.80 11.13 24.32
C GLN A 419 -8.77 9.86 23.44
N ASN A 420 -9.93 9.21 23.27
CA ASN A 420 -10.06 8.09 22.33
C ASN A 420 -9.91 8.55 20.87
N GLY A 421 -9.35 7.68 20.04
CA GLY A 421 -9.33 7.85 18.60
C GLY A 421 -10.73 7.78 18.00
N HIS A 422 -10.89 8.45 16.86
CA HIS A 422 -12.11 8.37 16.06
C HIS A 422 -12.14 7.09 15.23
N SER A 423 -13.34 6.64 14.89
CA SER A 423 -13.58 5.54 13.96
C SER A 423 -14.73 5.91 13.04
N PHE A 424 -14.47 5.82 11.73
CA PHE A 424 -15.45 6.08 10.67
C PHE A 424 -15.12 5.22 9.46
N ASP A 425 -16.15 4.69 8.81
CA ASP A 425 -15.95 3.92 7.58
C ASP A 425 -15.40 4.80 6.46
N ILE A 426 -15.96 6.00 6.30
CA ILE A 426 -15.50 6.97 5.31
C ILE A 426 -15.31 8.35 5.95
N VAL A 427 -14.21 9.01 5.60
CA VAL A 427 -14.00 10.44 5.80
C VAL A 427 -13.71 11.07 4.45
N ILE A 428 -14.57 11.97 3.99
CA ILE A 428 -14.34 12.73 2.74
C ILE A 428 -14.44 14.22 3.03
N ASN A 429 -13.41 14.97 2.61
CA ASN A 429 -13.36 16.42 2.75
C ASN A 429 -13.68 16.93 4.17
N GLY A 430 -13.22 16.17 5.17
CA GLY A 430 -13.41 16.48 6.60
C GLY A 430 -14.78 16.14 7.18
N ILE A 431 -15.61 15.40 6.44
CA ILE A 431 -16.89 14.88 6.93
C ILE A 431 -16.74 13.37 7.11
N GLY A 432 -16.77 12.91 8.37
CA GLY A 432 -16.82 11.49 8.71
C GLY A 432 -18.26 10.97 8.69
N GLN A 433 -18.48 9.83 8.06
CA GLN A 433 -19.77 9.13 7.99
C GLN A 433 -19.55 7.63 8.07
N ASP A 434 -20.45 6.95 8.76
CA ASP A 434 -20.59 5.50 8.65
C ASP A 434 -21.22 5.25 7.28
N TYR A 435 -20.59 4.43 6.46
CA TYR A 435 -20.96 4.20 5.07
C TYR A 435 -21.34 2.74 4.91
N GLU A 436 -22.64 2.51 4.83
CA GLU A 436 -23.17 1.22 4.39
C GLU A 436 -23.61 1.40 2.95
N ASP A 437 -22.86 0.87 1.99
CA ASP A 437 -23.39 0.65 0.65
C ASP A 437 -23.38 -0.85 0.34
N PHE A 438 -24.53 -1.46 0.65
CA PHE A 438 -24.78 -2.87 0.47
C PHE A 438 -25.65 -3.08 -0.76
N GLU A 439 -25.08 -3.72 -1.79
CA GLU A 439 -25.70 -4.89 -2.37
C GLU A 439 -24.70 -6.05 -2.26
N SER A 440 -25.07 -7.05 -1.47
CA SER A 440 -24.26 -8.19 -1.03
C SER A 440 -23.28 -8.72 -2.11
N LEU A 441 -21.99 -8.33 -2.04
CA LEU A 441 -20.91 -8.93 -2.82
C LEU A 441 -20.92 -10.48 -2.71
N PHE A 442 -21.34 -11.01 -1.56
CA PHE A 442 -21.39 -12.44 -1.25
C PHE A 442 -22.60 -13.20 -1.83
N GLU A 443 -23.65 -12.49 -2.26
CA GLU A 443 -24.83 -13.11 -2.92
C GLU A 443 -24.88 -12.78 -4.42
N GLN A 444 -23.81 -12.19 -4.97
CA GLN A 444 -23.69 -11.99 -6.41
C GLN A 444 -23.62 -13.35 -7.13
N PRO A 445 -24.35 -13.52 -8.24
CA PRO A 445 -24.23 -14.68 -9.09
C PRO A 445 -22.79 -14.79 -9.58
N GLU A 446 -22.32 -16.03 -9.70
CA GLU A 446 -21.04 -16.28 -10.37
C GLU A 446 -21.17 -15.92 -11.84
N VAL A 447 -20.34 -14.99 -12.26
CA VAL A 447 -20.09 -14.63 -13.65
C VAL A 447 -18.60 -14.80 -13.87
N ILE A 448 -18.25 -15.72 -14.77
CA ILE A 448 -16.89 -15.93 -15.24
C ILE A 448 -16.81 -15.36 -16.64
N ILE A 449 -15.79 -14.53 -16.87
CA ILE A 449 -15.56 -13.84 -18.13
C ILE A 449 -14.22 -14.30 -18.67
N TYR A 450 -14.26 -14.90 -19.86
CA TYR A 450 -13.09 -15.26 -20.63
C TYR A 450 -12.80 -14.16 -21.67
N ASN A 451 -11.53 -13.96 -21.98
CA ASN A 451 -11.04 -12.93 -22.89
C ASN A 451 -11.53 -11.50 -22.54
N PRO A 452 -11.48 -11.05 -21.26
CA PRO A 452 -12.04 -9.75 -20.87
C PRO A 452 -11.29 -8.53 -21.43
N ALA A 453 -10.27 -8.73 -22.26
CA ALA A 453 -9.23 -7.75 -22.56
C ALA A 453 -9.22 -7.22 -23.99
N CYS A 454 -10.18 -7.62 -24.85
CA CYS A 454 -10.12 -7.33 -26.27
C CYS A 454 -11.47 -6.89 -26.84
N THR A 455 -11.44 -5.84 -27.65
CA THR A 455 -12.54 -5.51 -28.57
C THR A 455 -12.55 -6.48 -29.76
N HIS A 456 -13.72 -6.76 -30.31
CA HIS A 456 -13.91 -7.61 -31.52
C HIS A 456 -13.44 -9.07 -31.41
N LEU A 457 -13.02 -9.53 -30.24
CA LEU A 457 -12.92 -10.96 -29.91
C LEU A 457 -14.14 -11.37 -29.09
N ASP A 458 -14.48 -12.65 -29.17
CA ASP A 458 -15.52 -13.24 -28.34
C ASP A 458 -15.13 -13.15 -26.86
N VAL A 459 -15.86 -12.31 -26.13
CA VAL A 459 -15.91 -12.29 -24.68
C VAL A 459 -16.95 -13.33 -24.26
N ILE A 460 -16.48 -14.41 -23.65
CA ILE A 460 -17.36 -15.51 -23.25
C ILE A 460 -17.75 -15.34 -21.78
N PHE A 461 -19.04 -15.26 -21.55
CA PHE A 461 -19.65 -15.18 -20.23
C PHE A 461 -20.16 -16.56 -19.83
N SER A 462 -19.80 -17.02 -18.64
CA SER A 462 -20.33 -18.25 -18.05
C SER A 462 -20.99 -17.92 -16.72
N SER A 463 -22.27 -18.28 -16.59
CA SER A 463 -23.03 -18.09 -15.35
C SER A 463 -24.17 -19.09 -15.26
N ALA A 464 -24.56 -19.49 -14.04
CA ALA A 464 -25.68 -20.39 -13.82
C ALA A 464 -27.02 -19.88 -14.43
N ASP A 465 -27.16 -18.56 -14.63
CA ASP A 465 -28.38 -17.92 -15.18
C ASP A 465 -28.10 -17.03 -16.41
N ALA A 466 -27.17 -17.41 -17.30
CA ALA A 466 -26.70 -16.59 -18.44
C ALA A 466 -27.80 -15.99 -19.36
N TYR A 467 -29.02 -16.51 -19.31
CA TYR A 467 -30.15 -16.16 -20.19
C TYR A 467 -30.80 -14.77 -19.96
N TRP A 468 -30.33 -13.97 -19.00
CA TRP A 468 -31.01 -12.73 -18.56
C TRP A 468 -30.08 -11.54 -18.30
N PHE A 469 -28.83 -11.59 -18.79
CA PHE A 469 -27.93 -10.45 -18.70
C PHE A 469 -28.20 -9.45 -19.83
N ASP A 470 -28.29 -8.17 -19.47
CA ASP A 470 -28.07 -7.06 -20.39
C ASP A 470 -26.59 -6.68 -20.26
N LEU A 471 -25.85 -6.85 -21.37
CA LEU A 471 -24.40 -6.67 -21.44
C LEU A 471 -24.01 -5.21 -21.75
N GLY A 472 -24.99 -4.31 -21.79
CA GLY A 472 -24.75 -2.87 -21.94
C GLY A 472 -24.40 -2.45 -23.36
N GLU A 473 -23.96 -1.19 -23.50
CA GLU A 473 -23.73 -0.54 -24.79
C GLU A 473 -22.47 -1.08 -25.50
N GLY A 474 -22.63 -1.36 -26.79
CA GLY A 474 -21.55 -1.84 -27.67
C GLY A 474 -21.34 -3.36 -27.65
N ALA A 475 -22.18 -4.12 -26.94
CA ALA A 475 -22.21 -5.57 -27.01
C ALA A 475 -23.01 -6.04 -28.25
N GLU A 476 -22.41 -6.90 -29.06
CA GLU A 476 -23.08 -7.61 -30.16
C GLU A 476 -23.26 -9.07 -29.74
N THR A 477 -24.50 -9.47 -29.49
CA THR A 477 -24.82 -10.85 -29.08
C THR A 477 -25.11 -11.69 -30.31
N GLU A 478 -24.10 -12.38 -30.84
CA GLU A 478 -24.32 -13.48 -31.77
C GLU A 478 -24.83 -14.70 -30.99
N GLY A 479 -26.13 -14.98 -31.10
CA GLY A 479 -26.80 -15.96 -30.25
C GLY A 479 -26.38 -17.41 -30.53
N LEU A 480 -25.38 -17.91 -29.79
CA LEU A 480 -25.19 -19.34 -29.57
C LEU A 480 -25.06 -19.62 -28.07
N ILE A 481 -26.14 -20.13 -27.47
CA ILE A 481 -26.14 -20.55 -26.06
C ILE A 481 -25.79 -22.04 -26.00
N ILE A 482 -24.62 -22.36 -25.48
CA ILE A 482 -24.20 -23.73 -25.19
C ILE A 482 -23.99 -23.82 -23.68
N GLU A 483 -24.68 -24.75 -23.01
CA GLU A 483 -24.37 -25.18 -21.63
C GLU A 483 -24.22 -24.05 -20.56
N ASN A 484 -25.03 -22.98 -20.64
CA ASN A 484 -24.98 -21.79 -19.75
C ASN A 484 -23.83 -20.80 -20.01
N GLN A 485 -23.27 -20.81 -21.22
CA GLN A 485 -22.37 -19.78 -21.70
C GLN A 485 -23.07 -18.85 -22.71
N LEU A 486 -22.68 -17.59 -22.71
CA LEU A 486 -23.11 -16.55 -23.63
C LEU A 486 -21.85 -15.90 -24.23
N ALA A 487 -21.67 -15.99 -25.55
CA ALA A 487 -20.62 -15.29 -26.26
C ALA A 487 -21.14 -13.92 -26.74
N THR A 488 -20.31 -12.89 -26.63
CA THR A 488 -20.58 -11.57 -27.19
C THR A 488 -19.27 -10.93 -27.62
N THR A 489 -19.31 -10.05 -28.61
CA THR A 489 -18.18 -9.18 -28.93
C THR A 489 -18.51 -7.76 -28.49
N TYR A 490 -17.48 -6.99 -28.11
CA TYR A 490 -17.64 -5.56 -27.87
C TYR A 490 -16.98 -4.76 -28.98
N SER A 491 -17.74 -3.86 -29.59
CA SER A 491 -17.27 -2.93 -30.63
C SER A 491 -16.65 -1.66 -30.07
N SER A 492 -16.57 -1.53 -28.73
CA SER A 492 -16.00 -0.36 -28.07
C SER A 492 -15.20 -0.72 -26.83
N ILE A 493 -14.03 -0.09 -26.69
CA ILE A 493 -13.23 -0.10 -25.46
C ILE A 493 -13.94 0.64 -24.32
N GLY A 494 -13.44 0.43 -23.11
CA GLY A 494 -13.89 1.10 -21.91
C GLY A 494 -14.64 0.17 -20.97
N LYS A 495 -15.26 0.77 -19.96
CA LYS A 495 -15.94 0.04 -18.90
C LYS A 495 -17.33 -0.36 -19.34
N LYS A 496 -17.76 -1.54 -18.90
CA LYS A 496 -19.04 -2.14 -19.24
C LYS A 496 -19.80 -2.52 -17.98
N ASP A 497 -20.99 -1.93 -17.86
CA ASP A 497 -21.98 -2.31 -16.86
C ASP A 497 -22.70 -3.56 -17.33
N ILE A 498 -23.03 -4.44 -16.39
CA ILE A 498 -23.80 -5.65 -16.66
C ILE A 498 -25.06 -5.61 -15.79
N ASP A 499 -26.23 -5.58 -16.41
CA ASP A 499 -27.51 -5.61 -15.69
C ASP A 499 -28.08 -7.04 -15.67
N LYS A 500 -28.36 -7.51 -14.46
CA LYS A 500 -29.13 -8.71 -14.17
C LYS A 500 -30.21 -8.35 -13.16
N SER A 501 -31.28 -7.73 -13.62
CA SER A 501 -32.45 -7.32 -12.82
C SER A 501 -32.73 -8.25 -11.62
N PRO A 502 -32.71 -7.74 -10.37
CA PRO A 502 -32.67 -6.32 -10.01
C PRO A 502 -31.26 -5.69 -9.90
N TYR A 503 -30.19 -6.43 -10.18
CA TYR A 503 -28.81 -6.03 -9.89
C TYR A 503 -28.13 -5.39 -11.10
N ILE A 504 -27.38 -4.31 -10.88
CA ILE A 504 -26.50 -3.71 -11.88
C ILE A 504 -25.06 -3.83 -11.37
N TYR A 505 -24.20 -4.50 -12.13
CA TYR A 505 -22.77 -4.61 -11.84
C TYR A 505 -22.04 -3.50 -12.60
N ASN A 506 -21.88 -2.35 -11.94
CA ASN A 506 -21.29 -1.16 -12.55
C ASN A 506 -19.80 -1.34 -12.82
N ASP A 507 -19.30 -1.09 -14.02
CA ASP A 507 -17.89 -1.28 -14.38
C ASP A 507 -17.38 -2.69 -14.03
N LEU A 508 -18.18 -3.73 -14.34
CA LEU A 508 -17.80 -5.12 -14.06
C LEU A 508 -16.66 -5.60 -14.94
N ILE A 509 -16.64 -5.14 -16.19
CA ILE A 509 -15.59 -5.49 -17.16
C ILE A 509 -15.02 -4.21 -17.70
N ARG A 510 -13.71 -4.20 -17.84
CA ARG A 510 -13.02 -3.18 -18.60
C ARG A 510 -12.48 -3.80 -19.89
N ILE A 511 -13.17 -3.51 -20.98
CA ILE A 511 -12.70 -3.85 -22.32
C ILE A 511 -11.55 -2.90 -22.63
N ILE A 512 -10.34 -3.39 -22.39
CA ILE A 512 -9.15 -2.71 -22.85
C ILE A 512 -8.83 -3.18 -24.26
N CYS A 513 -7.80 -2.58 -24.81
CA CYS A 513 -7.16 -3.12 -25.98
C CYS A 513 -5.84 -3.76 -25.54
N GLU A 514 -5.60 -5.00 -25.96
CA GLU A 514 -4.25 -5.56 -26.02
C GLU A 514 -3.72 -5.34 -27.43
N SER A 515 -2.67 -4.53 -27.55
CA SER A 515 -2.01 -4.30 -28.83
C SER A 515 -1.44 -5.62 -29.34
N GLU A 516 -1.79 -5.96 -30.58
CA GLU A 516 -1.19 -7.11 -31.24
C GLU A 516 0.27 -6.81 -31.53
N PHE A 517 1.16 -7.74 -31.20
CA PHE A 517 2.60 -7.53 -31.26
C PHE A 517 3.23 -8.47 -32.29
N ILE A 518 3.69 -7.91 -33.40
CA ILE A 518 4.25 -8.68 -34.52
C ILE A 518 5.74 -8.42 -34.58
N ILE A 519 6.54 -9.43 -34.21
CA ILE A 519 7.99 -9.37 -34.30
C ILE A 519 8.43 -9.89 -35.67
N GLN A 520 9.19 -9.07 -36.38
CA GLN A 520 9.82 -9.41 -37.65
C GLN A 520 11.34 -9.37 -37.49
N GLU A 521 12.01 -10.44 -37.90
CA GLU A 521 13.47 -10.42 -38.07
C GLU A 521 13.81 -10.21 -39.54
N ALA A 522 14.67 -9.24 -39.84
CA ALA A 522 15.11 -8.96 -41.20
C ALA A 522 16.63 -8.81 -41.27
N ASN A 523 17.22 -9.33 -42.34
CA ASN A 523 18.61 -9.09 -42.71
C ASN A 523 18.66 -8.35 -44.04
N ALA A 524 19.43 -7.28 -44.15
CA ALA A 524 19.59 -6.52 -45.40
C ALA A 524 21.04 -6.06 -45.60
N CYS A 525 21.44 -5.82 -46.85
CA CYS A 525 22.83 -5.47 -47.19
C CYS A 525 23.10 -3.96 -47.22
N ASN A 526 22.09 -3.10 -47.41
CA ASN A 526 22.28 -1.65 -47.53
C ASN A 526 21.13 -0.85 -46.93
N GLU A 527 19.91 -1.15 -47.37
CA GLU A 527 18.69 -0.50 -46.92
C GLU A 527 17.55 -1.52 -46.84
N PHE A 528 16.62 -1.30 -45.92
CA PHE A 528 15.42 -2.13 -45.77
C PHE A 528 14.21 -1.22 -45.68
N THR A 529 13.25 -1.38 -46.61
CA THR A 529 11.97 -0.67 -46.51
C THR A 529 10.99 -1.55 -45.78
N TRP A 530 10.44 -1.04 -44.68
CA TRP A 530 9.53 -1.78 -43.81
C TRP A 530 8.06 -1.48 -44.15
N ILE A 531 7.14 -2.14 -43.45
CA ILE A 531 5.69 -2.07 -43.67
C ILE A 531 5.09 -0.67 -43.47
N ASN A 532 5.81 0.23 -42.81
CA ASN A 532 5.42 1.62 -42.59
C ASN A 532 5.87 2.55 -43.73
N ASP A 533 6.30 1.98 -44.85
CA ASP A 533 6.90 2.66 -46.01
C ASP A 533 8.17 3.47 -45.68
N GLU A 534 8.80 3.27 -44.50
CA GLU A 534 10.09 3.87 -44.16
C GLU A 534 11.27 2.98 -44.55
N THR A 535 12.37 3.60 -44.97
CA THR A 535 13.61 2.92 -45.35
C THR A 535 14.68 3.10 -44.27
N TYR A 536 15.18 1.98 -43.74
CA TYR A 536 16.18 1.89 -42.69
C TYR A 536 17.55 1.54 -43.25
N PHE A 537 18.62 2.13 -42.71
CA PHE A 537 20.00 2.01 -43.21
C PHE A 537 21.01 1.48 -42.17
N GLU A 538 20.59 1.28 -40.92
CA GLU A 538 21.44 0.80 -39.84
C GLU A 538 20.80 -0.43 -39.16
N SER A 539 21.62 -1.36 -38.66
CA SER A 539 21.10 -2.41 -37.78
C SER A 539 20.50 -1.80 -36.51
N GLY A 540 19.39 -2.34 -36.06
CA GLY A 540 18.70 -1.86 -34.88
C GLY A 540 17.37 -2.55 -34.66
N GLU A 541 16.80 -2.28 -33.49
CA GLU A 541 15.42 -2.62 -33.19
C GLU A 541 14.56 -1.39 -33.54
N TYR A 542 13.58 -1.58 -34.41
CA TYR A 542 12.66 -0.54 -34.88
C TYR A 542 11.22 -0.93 -34.53
N GLU A 543 10.35 0.07 -34.33
CA GLU A 543 8.97 -0.15 -33.88
C GLU A 543 8.02 0.75 -34.70
N TYR A 544 6.89 0.19 -35.14
CA TYR A 544 5.85 0.88 -35.90
C TYR A 544 4.47 0.54 -35.35
N HIS A 545 3.64 1.56 -35.18
CA HIS A 545 2.30 1.41 -34.64
C HIS A 545 1.28 1.80 -35.72
N GLU A 546 0.45 0.84 -36.11
CA GLU A 546 -0.70 1.09 -36.97
C GLU A 546 -1.93 1.35 -36.11
N TYR A 547 -2.50 2.55 -36.20
CA TYR A 547 -3.67 2.95 -35.42
C TYR A 547 -4.91 2.98 -36.32
N ASN A 548 -5.94 2.22 -35.96
CA ASN A 548 -7.28 2.37 -36.51
C ASN A 548 -8.15 3.15 -35.51
N GLU A 549 -8.94 4.11 -36.00
CA GLU A 549 -9.66 5.09 -35.14
C GLU A 549 -10.67 4.46 -34.16
N ASP A 550 -11.01 3.17 -34.34
CA ASP A 550 -11.95 2.41 -33.51
C ASP A 550 -11.44 1.01 -33.07
N ILE A 551 -10.17 0.67 -33.33
CA ILE A 551 -9.61 -0.69 -33.09
C ILE A 551 -8.26 -0.59 -32.37
N CYS A 552 -7.88 -1.67 -31.69
CA CYS A 552 -6.55 -1.90 -31.16
C CYS A 552 -5.43 -1.53 -32.13
N PRO A 553 -4.37 -0.82 -31.68
CA PRO A 553 -3.23 -0.60 -32.53
C PRO A 553 -2.40 -1.88 -32.65
N THR A 554 -2.01 -2.20 -33.88
CA THR A 554 -1.06 -3.27 -34.17
C THR A 554 0.35 -2.70 -34.05
N ILE A 555 1.13 -3.26 -33.13
CA ILE A 555 2.53 -2.90 -32.93
C ILE A 555 3.38 -3.91 -33.69
N TYR A 556 4.16 -3.38 -34.62
CA TYR A 556 5.16 -4.14 -35.33
C TYR A 556 6.53 -3.80 -34.73
N GLN A 557 7.34 -4.82 -34.46
CA GLN A 557 8.75 -4.68 -34.10
C GLN A 557 9.61 -5.32 -35.16
N LEU A 558 10.68 -4.63 -35.54
CA LEU A 558 11.64 -5.07 -36.53
C LEU A 558 13.03 -5.19 -35.89
N ASN A 559 13.51 -6.41 -35.74
CA ASN A 559 14.90 -6.71 -35.46
C ASN A 559 15.66 -6.73 -36.78
N LEU A 560 16.18 -5.56 -37.18
CA LEU A 560 16.91 -5.41 -38.43
C LEU A 560 18.40 -5.56 -38.21
N ASN A 561 19.01 -6.48 -38.93
CA ASN A 561 20.45 -6.58 -39.04
C ASN A 561 20.89 -6.17 -40.46
N ILE A 562 21.45 -4.97 -40.58
CA ILE A 562 22.16 -4.51 -41.77
C ILE A 562 23.63 -4.87 -41.62
N ASP A 563 24.00 -6.05 -42.12
CA ASP A 563 25.37 -6.53 -42.15
C ASP A 563 25.68 -7.13 -43.52
N CYS A 564 26.67 -6.56 -44.20
CA CYS A 564 27.23 -7.13 -45.41
C CYS A 564 28.44 -7.98 -45.04
N PRO A 565 28.51 -9.27 -45.42
CA PRO A 565 29.80 -9.94 -45.46
C PRO A 565 30.69 -9.22 -46.49
N ASP A 566 31.80 -8.63 -46.02
CA ASP A 566 32.82 -7.90 -46.81
C ASP A 566 33.52 -8.78 -47.89
N THR A 567 33.07 -10.01 -48.13
CA THR A 567 33.74 -10.98 -48.99
C THR A 567 32.77 -11.73 -49.87
N TRP A 568 33.00 -11.67 -51.19
CA TRP A 568 32.34 -12.48 -52.21
C TRP A 568 32.51 -13.96 -51.87
N ASP A 569 31.42 -14.68 -51.59
CA ASP A 569 31.47 -16.12 -51.32
C ASP A 569 31.42 -16.91 -52.63
N CYS A 570 32.30 -17.90 -52.75
CA CYS A 570 32.44 -18.78 -53.92
C CYS A 570 31.69 -20.08 -53.64
N PHE A 571 30.39 -20.08 -53.89
CA PHE A 571 29.57 -21.28 -53.83
C PHE A 571 29.40 -21.87 -55.23
N ASN A 572 29.63 -23.17 -55.42
CA ASN A 572 29.49 -23.86 -56.71
C ASN A 572 30.25 -23.24 -57.91
N HIS A 573 31.41 -22.62 -57.68
CA HIS A 573 32.22 -21.95 -58.71
C HIS A 573 31.58 -20.69 -59.33
N GLU A 574 30.61 -20.06 -58.64
CA GLU A 574 30.05 -18.78 -59.03
C GLU A 574 30.32 -17.69 -57.99
N CYS A 575 30.63 -16.48 -58.47
CA CYS A 575 30.99 -15.30 -57.70
C CYS A 575 29.78 -14.34 -57.75
N ILE A 576 29.01 -14.19 -56.67
CA ILE A 576 27.71 -13.48 -56.65
C ILE A 576 27.91 -12.00 -56.23
N ASN A 577 27.25 -11.06 -56.93
CA ASN A 577 27.27 -9.63 -56.57
C ASN A 577 26.38 -9.36 -55.33
N PRO A 578 26.94 -8.85 -54.21
CA PRO A 578 26.19 -8.65 -52.97
C PRO A 578 25.17 -7.50 -53.02
N GLU A 579 25.20 -6.61 -54.02
CA GLU A 579 24.21 -5.53 -54.17
C GLU A 579 22.88 -5.99 -54.81
N ASN A 580 22.87 -7.11 -55.55
CA ASN A 580 21.70 -7.49 -56.36
C ASN A 580 21.51 -9.00 -56.62
N GLY A 581 22.29 -9.89 -55.99
CA GLY A 581 22.10 -11.34 -56.08
C GLY A 581 22.40 -11.97 -57.45
N SER A 582 23.01 -11.22 -58.39
CA SER A 582 23.36 -11.73 -59.72
C SER A 582 24.86 -12.06 -59.85
N GLY A 583 25.21 -13.25 -60.33
CA GLY A 583 26.59 -13.59 -60.75
C GLY A 583 26.88 -13.10 -62.18
N LEU A 584 28.12 -12.83 -62.63
CA LEU A 584 29.40 -13.39 -62.19
C LEU A 584 30.57 -12.52 -62.72
N TYR A 585 30.71 -11.32 -62.13
CA TYR A 585 31.49 -10.14 -62.61
C TYR A 585 31.10 -9.67 -64.03
N GLU A 586 31.40 -8.43 -64.43
CA GLU A 586 31.31 -8.12 -65.88
C GLU A 586 32.32 -8.96 -66.67
N THR A 587 33.42 -9.44 -66.06
CA THR A 587 34.06 -10.67 -66.53
C THR A 587 34.64 -11.52 -65.40
N LEU A 588 34.43 -12.83 -65.49
CA LEU A 588 35.16 -13.88 -64.76
C LEU A 588 36.69 -13.69 -64.79
N GLU A 589 37.25 -12.87 -65.68
CA GLU A 589 38.71 -12.70 -65.81
C GLU A 589 39.35 -12.20 -64.50
N ASP A 590 38.59 -11.42 -63.74
CA ASP A 590 38.94 -10.96 -62.39
C ASP A 590 38.54 -11.94 -61.27
N CYS A 591 37.43 -12.70 -61.37
CA CYS A 591 37.14 -13.87 -60.49
C CYS A 591 38.33 -14.85 -60.54
N GLN A 592 38.87 -15.09 -61.75
CA GLN A 592 39.79 -16.18 -62.05
C GLN A 592 41.28 -15.84 -62.02
N ASN A 593 41.70 -14.58 -62.13
CA ASN A 593 43.09 -14.24 -61.79
C ASN A 593 43.39 -14.57 -60.32
N ASN A 594 42.37 -14.50 -59.45
CA ASN A 594 42.48 -14.73 -58.00
C ASN A 594 42.06 -16.12 -57.53
N CYS A 595 41.23 -16.87 -58.27
CA CYS A 595 41.02 -18.29 -57.95
C CYS A 595 42.25 -19.18 -58.25
N ASN A 596 43.37 -18.61 -58.72
CA ASN A 596 44.67 -19.29 -58.85
C ASN A 596 45.56 -19.15 -57.59
N ASN A 597 45.09 -19.61 -56.41
CA ASN A 597 46.02 -20.13 -55.37
C ASN A 597 45.40 -20.90 -54.20
N CYS A 598 44.24 -21.54 -54.35
CA CYS A 598 43.72 -22.42 -53.29
C CYS A 598 43.99 -23.89 -53.60
N ASN A 599 45.25 -24.21 -53.91
CA ASN A 599 45.75 -25.54 -53.68
C ASN A 599 47.21 -25.50 -53.19
N SER A 600 47.40 -25.25 -51.89
CA SER A 600 48.47 -25.90 -51.12
C SER A 600 48.29 -25.70 -49.61
N GLU A 601 48.09 -26.83 -48.94
CA GLU A 601 48.54 -27.17 -47.58
C GLU A 601 49.08 -26.00 -46.70
N TYR A 602 48.22 -25.50 -45.81
CA TYR A 602 48.65 -25.09 -44.48
C TYR A 602 47.78 -25.80 -43.44
N GLN A 603 48.10 -27.07 -43.19
CA GLN A 603 47.79 -27.68 -41.90
C GLN A 603 48.59 -26.95 -40.82
N SER A 604 47.92 -26.26 -39.89
CA SER A 604 47.97 -26.59 -38.46
C SER A 604 47.32 -25.50 -37.60
N GLY A 605 46.24 -25.89 -36.94
CA GLY A 605 45.88 -25.42 -35.59
C GLY A 605 45.13 -24.11 -35.49
N TYR A 606 43.80 -24.16 -35.59
CA TYR A 606 42.93 -23.78 -34.47
C TYR A 606 41.65 -24.64 -34.53
N ASP A 607 41.28 -25.11 -33.35
CA ASP A 607 40.16 -25.99 -33.02
C ASP A 607 38.92 -25.14 -32.68
N ALA A 608 37.74 -25.75 -32.78
CA ALA A 608 36.39 -25.26 -32.41
C ALA A 608 35.75 -24.19 -33.32
N GLY A 609 34.48 -24.28 -33.73
CA GLY A 609 33.43 -25.23 -33.36
C GLY A 609 32.26 -25.15 -34.33
N ILE A 610 31.66 -26.31 -34.57
CA ILE A 610 30.28 -26.43 -35.01
C ILE A 610 29.44 -25.72 -33.94
N ALA A 611 28.76 -24.63 -34.28
CA ALA A 611 27.65 -24.16 -33.47
C ALA A 611 26.50 -25.12 -33.74
N SER A 612 26.48 -26.20 -32.98
CA SER A 612 25.25 -26.82 -32.55
C SER A 612 24.38 -25.71 -31.96
N VAL A 613 23.17 -25.54 -32.47
CA VAL A 613 22.11 -24.95 -31.65
C VAL A 613 21.84 -25.97 -30.56
N ASP A 614 22.51 -25.81 -29.42
CA ASP A 614 22.11 -26.41 -28.16
C ASP A 614 20.82 -25.70 -27.74
N ILE A 615 19.67 -26.32 -28.01
CA ILE A 615 18.48 -26.01 -27.22
C ILE A 615 18.78 -26.52 -25.81
N THR A 616 19.18 -25.60 -24.95
CA THR A 616 19.22 -25.87 -23.51
C THR A 616 17.80 -25.73 -22.98
N ILE A 617 17.01 -26.82 -23.05
CA ILE A 617 15.88 -26.96 -22.13
C ILE A 617 16.49 -27.38 -20.79
N ASP A 618 16.52 -26.46 -19.83
CA ASP A 618 16.85 -26.84 -18.47
C ASP A 618 15.64 -27.57 -17.86
N ASN A 619 15.88 -28.85 -17.55
CA ASN A 619 15.15 -29.77 -16.67
C ASN A 619 13.96 -30.63 -17.20
N GLN A 620 14.34 -31.87 -17.59
CA GLN A 620 13.76 -33.20 -17.28
C GLN A 620 12.29 -33.50 -17.66
N GLU A 621 11.89 -34.56 -18.39
CA GLU A 621 12.42 -35.90 -18.65
C GLU A 621 12.09 -36.37 -20.09
N ALA A 622 12.98 -37.16 -20.70
CA ALA A 622 12.82 -37.73 -22.04
C ALA A 622 12.00 -39.03 -22.05
N PHE A 623 11.08 -39.18 -23.02
CA PHE A 623 10.58 -40.49 -23.46
C PHE A 623 10.75 -40.63 -24.98
N ALA A 624 11.45 -41.69 -25.40
CA ALA A 624 11.85 -41.96 -26.77
C ALA A 624 10.82 -42.82 -27.53
N ALA A 625 10.54 -42.52 -28.80
CA ALA A 625 9.97 -43.49 -29.76
C ALA A 625 10.36 -43.16 -31.21
N GLY A 626 10.68 -44.21 -31.99
CA GLY A 626 11.28 -44.14 -33.33
C GLY A 626 10.30 -44.20 -34.51
N VAL A 627 10.82 -43.89 -35.70
CA VAL A 627 10.11 -43.68 -36.98
C VAL A 627 9.99 -44.98 -37.79
N ALA A 628 8.85 -45.17 -38.49
CA ALA A 628 8.67 -46.18 -39.54
C ALA A 628 8.10 -45.51 -40.82
N SER A 629 8.63 -45.88 -41.98
CA SER A 629 8.30 -45.33 -43.31
C SER A 629 7.11 -46.03 -43.98
N VAL A 630 6.32 -45.27 -44.76
CA VAL A 630 5.26 -45.77 -45.67
C VAL A 630 5.52 -45.25 -47.08
N GLN A 631 5.30 -46.09 -48.09
CA GLN A 631 5.58 -45.88 -49.51
C GLN A 631 4.24 -45.76 -50.28
N CYS A 632 4.06 -44.72 -51.10
CA CYS A 632 2.88 -44.59 -51.99
C CYS A 632 3.12 -45.27 -53.36
N PRO A 633 2.10 -45.94 -53.95
CA PRO A 633 2.15 -46.53 -55.28
C PRO A 633 1.52 -45.65 -56.38
N ASP A 634 2.17 -45.67 -57.54
CA ASP A 634 1.67 -45.42 -58.90
C ASP A 634 1.11 -44.03 -59.27
N CYS A 635 1.95 -43.21 -59.93
CA CYS A 635 1.58 -42.43 -61.12
C CYS A 635 2.75 -42.47 -62.11
N ASN A 636 2.44 -42.82 -63.36
CA ASN A 636 3.35 -43.07 -64.47
C ASN A 636 2.94 -42.12 -65.60
N ASP A 637 3.73 -41.07 -65.87
CA ASP A 637 3.99 -40.50 -67.22
C ASP A 637 4.91 -39.27 -67.12
N ASP A 638 5.70 -39.07 -68.18
CA ASP A 638 6.91 -38.23 -68.31
C ASP A 638 6.73 -36.71 -68.05
N CYS A 639 7.58 -36.13 -67.19
CA CYS A 639 8.04 -34.74 -67.27
C CYS A 639 9.56 -34.65 -66.98
N PRO A 640 10.39 -34.04 -67.87
CA PRO A 640 11.84 -33.92 -67.68
C PRO A 640 12.22 -32.57 -67.05
N GLY A 641 12.87 -32.61 -65.88
CA GLY A 641 13.57 -31.46 -65.31
C GLY A 641 13.28 -31.21 -63.84
N ASP A 642 13.85 -32.05 -62.96
CA ASP A 642 13.89 -31.81 -61.52
C ASP A 642 15.33 -32.13 -61.04
N LEU A 643 16.00 -31.11 -60.52
CA LEU A 643 17.31 -31.19 -59.85
C LEU A 643 17.34 -30.21 -58.67
N ASP A 644 16.49 -30.45 -57.67
CA ASP A 644 16.80 -30.10 -56.29
C ASP A 644 16.03 -31.02 -55.33
N GLY A 645 16.77 -31.97 -54.75
CA GLY A 645 16.25 -32.76 -53.65
C GLY A 645 16.07 -31.88 -52.44
N ASP A 646 14.86 -31.84 -51.88
CA ASP A 646 14.67 -31.43 -50.50
C ASP A 646 13.80 -32.40 -49.70
N TYR A 647 14.22 -32.61 -48.46
CA TYR A 647 13.79 -33.67 -47.57
C TYR A 647 12.92 -33.02 -46.47
N VAL A 648 11.60 -33.14 -46.55
CA VAL A 648 10.72 -32.61 -45.48
C VAL A 648 10.65 -33.60 -44.32
N VAL A 649 11.11 -33.17 -43.14
CA VAL A 649 10.96 -33.89 -41.87
C VAL A 649 9.62 -33.47 -41.25
N ALA A 650 8.63 -34.36 -41.24
CA ALA A 650 7.42 -34.19 -40.44
C ALA A 650 7.59 -34.92 -39.10
N THR A 651 7.39 -34.22 -37.98
CA THR A 651 7.10 -34.87 -36.69
C THR A 651 5.59 -34.87 -36.47
N SER A 652 5.08 -35.94 -35.85
CA SER A 652 3.67 -36.06 -35.50
C SER A 652 3.46 -35.40 -34.16
N ASP A 653 2.90 -34.19 -34.17
CA ASP A 653 2.05 -33.58 -33.13
C ASP A 653 2.20 -32.05 -33.15
N LEU A 654 1.56 -31.36 -34.11
CA LEU A 654 0.85 -30.09 -33.86
C LEU A 654 -0.04 -29.74 -35.06
N LEU A 655 -1.34 -29.99 -34.89
CA LEU A 655 -2.42 -29.39 -35.68
C LEU A 655 -2.91 -28.18 -34.88
N ILE A 656 -2.46 -26.97 -35.22
CA ILE A 656 -3.17 -25.71 -34.92
C ILE A 656 -3.04 -24.81 -36.15
N PHE A 657 -4.20 -24.33 -36.58
CA PHE A 657 -4.49 -23.42 -37.68
C PHE A 657 -3.52 -22.21 -37.77
N LEU A 658 -3.03 -21.93 -38.97
CA LEU A 658 -2.76 -20.58 -39.43
C LEU A 658 -3.45 -20.42 -40.79
N GLY A 659 -4.65 -19.83 -40.75
CA GLY A 659 -5.28 -19.22 -41.92
C GLY A 659 -4.93 -17.72 -41.93
N GLN A 660 -4.67 -17.20 -43.13
CA GLN A 660 -4.33 -15.82 -43.52
C GLN A 660 -2.96 -15.30 -43.02
N PHE A 661 -1.99 -14.92 -43.86
CA PHE A 661 -2.05 -14.34 -45.20
C PHE A 661 -0.96 -14.89 -46.14
N GLY A 662 -1.37 -15.22 -47.36
CA GLY A 662 -0.71 -14.78 -48.60
C GLY A 662 0.64 -15.38 -48.99
N ASN A 663 0.61 -16.15 -50.07
CA ASN A 663 1.71 -16.51 -50.97
C ASN A 663 2.57 -17.72 -50.57
N LEU A 664 1.93 -18.89 -50.50
CA LEU A 664 2.60 -20.17 -50.78
C LEU A 664 1.79 -21.10 -51.71
N CYS A 665 1.05 -20.50 -52.65
CA CYS A 665 0.43 -21.20 -53.79
C CYS A 665 0.79 -20.48 -55.10
N ASP A 666 2.07 -20.50 -55.46
CA ASP A 666 2.48 -20.34 -56.87
C ASP A 666 3.36 -21.53 -57.26
N ILE A 667 2.79 -22.74 -57.12
CA ILE A 667 3.36 -23.98 -57.68
C ILE A 667 2.36 -24.79 -58.53
N SER A 668 1.10 -24.35 -58.66
CA SER A 668 0.24 -24.76 -59.77
C SER A 668 -0.29 -23.50 -60.45
N GLY A 669 0.15 -23.23 -61.68
CA GLY A 669 -0.14 -21.99 -62.39
C GLY A 669 -1.59 -21.79 -62.81
N CYS A 670 -2.50 -21.58 -61.85
CA CYS A 670 -3.81 -20.96 -62.02
C CYS A 670 -3.81 -19.61 -61.28
N GLU A 671 -4.59 -18.65 -61.76
CA GLU A 671 -4.82 -17.36 -61.08
C GLU A 671 -5.91 -17.58 -60.00
N ASP A 672 -5.80 -16.90 -58.86
CA ASP A 672 -6.77 -16.87 -57.75
C ASP A 672 -6.81 -15.41 -57.27
N ALA A 673 -7.75 -14.64 -57.80
CA ALA A 673 -7.74 -13.19 -57.73
C ALA A 673 -8.32 -12.63 -56.43
N ASP A 674 -9.12 -13.39 -55.69
CA ASP A 674 -9.71 -12.98 -54.41
C ASP A 674 -9.12 -13.70 -53.19
N GLY A 675 -8.32 -14.74 -53.41
CA GLY A 675 -7.54 -15.44 -52.39
C GLY A 675 -8.35 -16.41 -51.54
N ASP A 676 -9.47 -16.92 -52.05
CA ASP A 676 -10.32 -17.88 -51.34
C ASP A 676 -9.83 -19.33 -51.41
N GLY A 677 -8.83 -19.60 -52.26
CA GLY A 677 -8.19 -20.90 -52.44
C GLY A 677 -8.78 -21.75 -53.56
N ILE A 678 -9.72 -21.21 -54.34
CA ILE A 678 -10.22 -21.78 -55.60
C ILE A 678 -9.58 -21.02 -56.78
N CYS A 679 -9.21 -21.72 -57.84
CA CYS A 679 -8.66 -21.06 -59.04
C CYS A 679 -9.77 -20.28 -59.77
N ASP A 680 -9.46 -19.11 -60.35
CA ASP A 680 -10.39 -18.25 -61.11
C ASP A 680 -11.19 -18.99 -62.21
N ASP A 681 -10.67 -20.11 -62.75
CA ASP A 681 -11.34 -20.92 -63.76
C ASP A 681 -12.27 -22.01 -63.20
N GLU A 682 -12.21 -22.26 -61.90
CA GLU A 682 -13.05 -23.20 -61.14
C GLU A 682 -13.91 -22.50 -60.07
N ASP A 683 -13.76 -21.18 -59.93
CA ASP A 683 -14.43 -20.34 -58.94
C ASP A 683 -15.75 -19.75 -59.48
N ASN A 684 -16.85 -19.93 -58.73
CA ASN A 684 -18.16 -19.35 -59.05
C ASN A 684 -18.29 -17.87 -58.67
N CYS A 685 -17.29 -17.29 -58.00
CA CYS A 685 -17.13 -15.85 -57.76
C CYS A 685 -15.65 -15.37 -57.85
N PRO A 686 -15.02 -15.34 -59.05
CA PRO A 686 -13.57 -15.10 -59.23
C PRO A 686 -12.96 -13.83 -58.63
N PHE A 687 -13.77 -12.92 -58.09
CA PHE A 687 -13.34 -11.66 -57.49
C PHE A 687 -13.99 -11.38 -56.13
N VAL A 688 -14.75 -12.32 -55.57
CA VAL A 688 -15.49 -12.17 -54.31
C VAL A 688 -15.34 -13.43 -53.46
N TYR A 689 -14.42 -13.36 -52.48
CA TYR A 689 -14.03 -14.46 -51.60
C TYR A 689 -15.21 -15.31 -51.09
N ASN A 690 -15.29 -16.59 -51.50
CA ASN A 690 -16.34 -17.52 -51.09
C ASN A 690 -15.89 -19.01 -51.14
N ILE A 691 -15.02 -19.39 -50.21
CA ILE A 691 -14.43 -20.75 -50.12
C ILE A 691 -15.44 -21.93 -50.09
N ASP A 692 -16.70 -21.69 -49.72
CA ASP A 692 -17.74 -22.74 -49.68
C ASP A 692 -18.46 -22.95 -51.02
N GLN A 693 -18.22 -22.06 -52.00
CA GLN A 693 -18.76 -22.10 -53.36
C GLN A 693 -20.29 -22.34 -53.36
N ALA A 694 -20.98 -21.73 -52.40
CA ALA A 694 -22.43 -21.84 -52.30
C ALA A 694 -23.09 -21.22 -53.54
N ASP A 695 -24.03 -21.93 -54.14
CA ASP A 695 -24.81 -21.54 -55.31
C ASP A 695 -26.22 -22.11 -55.09
N GLN A 696 -27.14 -21.28 -54.60
CA GLN A 696 -28.44 -21.74 -54.10
C GLN A 696 -29.43 -22.09 -55.20
N ASP A 697 -29.34 -21.46 -56.38
CA ASP A 697 -30.24 -21.67 -57.50
C ASP A 697 -29.62 -22.41 -58.71
N ASP A 698 -28.38 -22.89 -58.53
CA ASP A 698 -27.61 -23.77 -59.42
C ASP A 698 -27.34 -23.12 -60.81
N ASP A 699 -27.12 -21.80 -60.88
CA ASP A 699 -26.84 -21.08 -62.13
C ASP A 699 -25.34 -20.99 -62.49
N GLY A 700 -24.46 -21.31 -61.53
CA GLY A 700 -23.01 -21.28 -61.68
C GLY A 700 -22.34 -19.99 -61.21
N ILE A 701 -23.09 -19.04 -60.65
CA ILE A 701 -22.61 -17.86 -59.93
C ILE A 701 -22.80 -18.09 -58.43
N GLY A 702 -21.78 -17.78 -57.63
CA GLY A 702 -21.86 -18.01 -56.19
C GLY A 702 -22.78 -17.01 -55.48
N ASP A 703 -23.44 -17.45 -54.41
CA ASP A 703 -24.29 -16.64 -53.53
C ASP A 703 -23.59 -15.35 -53.04
N ALA A 704 -22.25 -15.32 -53.05
CA ALA A 704 -21.45 -14.17 -52.63
C ALA A 704 -21.40 -13.04 -53.68
N CYS A 705 -21.45 -13.38 -54.97
CA CYS A 705 -21.40 -12.45 -56.09
C CYS A 705 -22.73 -12.38 -56.87
N ASP A 706 -23.68 -13.27 -56.59
CA ASP A 706 -25.04 -13.23 -57.13
C ASP A 706 -25.92 -12.19 -56.39
N GLY A 707 -26.46 -11.24 -57.15
CA GLY A 707 -27.40 -10.24 -56.65
C GLY A 707 -28.82 -10.78 -56.39
N CYS A 708 -29.14 -12.00 -56.82
CA CYS A 708 -30.48 -12.55 -56.85
C CYS A 708 -30.58 -14.05 -56.48
N LEU A 709 -30.12 -14.38 -55.27
CA LEU A 709 -30.01 -15.69 -54.55
C LEU A 709 -31.10 -16.79 -54.68
N VAL A 710 -32.17 -16.63 -55.45
CA VAL A 710 -33.33 -17.55 -55.50
C VAL A 710 -33.98 -17.71 -56.87
N ASP A 711 -33.45 -17.10 -57.94
CA ASP A 711 -34.09 -17.11 -59.26
C ASP A 711 -33.05 -17.10 -60.41
N SER A 712 -32.58 -18.29 -60.79
CA SER A 712 -31.63 -18.48 -61.90
C SER A 712 -32.09 -17.99 -63.29
N ASP A 713 -33.35 -17.54 -63.44
CA ASP A 713 -33.84 -16.88 -64.66
C ASP A 713 -33.58 -15.36 -64.65
N CYS A 714 -33.02 -14.79 -63.57
CA CYS A 714 -32.76 -13.36 -63.41
C CYS A 714 -31.28 -12.94 -63.40
N ASP A 715 -30.40 -13.85 -63.81
CA ASP A 715 -28.97 -13.66 -64.03
C ASP A 715 -28.63 -13.58 -65.54
N ASP A 716 -27.62 -12.78 -65.90
CA ASP A 716 -27.07 -12.69 -67.25
C ASP A 716 -25.92 -13.69 -67.53
N GLY A 717 -25.49 -14.44 -66.51
CA GLY A 717 -24.47 -15.48 -66.58
C GLY A 717 -23.04 -14.96 -66.48
N ASP A 718 -22.83 -13.72 -66.02
CA ASP A 718 -21.51 -13.11 -65.82
C ASP A 718 -21.25 -12.79 -64.34
N PRO A 719 -20.43 -13.59 -63.62
CA PRO A 719 -20.10 -13.38 -62.19
C PRO A 719 -19.31 -12.08 -61.92
N ASN A 720 -18.95 -11.34 -62.98
CA ASN A 720 -18.19 -10.10 -62.91
C ASN A 720 -19.08 -8.84 -62.98
N THR A 721 -20.40 -9.01 -63.02
CA THR A 721 -21.35 -7.89 -63.06
C THR A 721 -22.30 -7.92 -61.87
N VAL A 722 -22.67 -6.74 -61.37
CA VAL A 722 -23.62 -6.63 -60.25
C VAL A 722 -25.02 -6.47 -60.84
N ASP A 723 -25.81 -7.55 -60.81
CA ASP A 723 -27.18 -7.54 -61.30
C ASP A 723 -28.18 -7.05 -60.24
N PHE A 724 -29.16 -6.24 -60.69
CA PHE A 724 -30.21 -5.70 -59.83
C PHE A 724 -31.58 -6.24 -60.24
N CYS A 725 -32.23 -6.96 -59.32
CA CYS A 725 -33.61 -7.42 -59.45
C CYS A 725 -34.62 -6.28 -59.14
N GLU A 726 -35.25 -5.70 -60.17
CA GLU A 726 -36.40 -4.79 -60.00
C GLU A 726 -37.69 -5.41 -60.54
N ASN A 727 -38.58 -5.86 -59.63
CA ASN A 727 -39.88 -6.50 -59.94
C ASN A 727 -39.83 -7.84 -60.71
N GLY A 728 -38.75 -8.63 -60.55
CA GLY A 728 -38.64 -9.95 -61.17
C GLY A 728 -38.31 -9.93 -62.68
N GLU A 729 -37.69 -8.85 -63.15
CA GLU A 729 -37.05 -8.75 -64.47
C GLU A 729 -35.65 -8.12 -64.29
N CYS A 730 -34.62 -8.63 -64.98
CA CYS A 730 -33.25 -8.09 -64.92
C CYS A 730 -33.19 -6.65 -65.45
N VAL A 731 -32.53 -5.75 -64.73
CA VAL A 731 -32.25 -4.38 -65.19
C VAL A 731 -30.74 -4.13 -65.20
N HIS A 732 -30.17 -4.04 -66.40
CA HIS A 732 -28.75 -3.81 -66.65
C HIS A 732 -28.41 -2.29 -66.62
N TYR A 733 -27.36 -1.87 -65.90
CA TYR A 733 -26.87 -0.47 -65.88
C TYR A 733 -25.42 -0.31 -66.32
#